data_AF-A0A6J6DTC7-F1
#
_entry.id   AF-A0A6J6DTC7-F1
#
_cell.length_a   1.000
_cell.length_b   1.000
_cell.length_c   1.000
_cell.angle_alpha   90.00
_cell.angle_beta   90.00
_cell.angle_gamma   90.00
#
_symmetry.space_group_name_H-M   'P 1'
#
loop_
_entity.id
_entity.type
_entity.pdbx_description
1 polymer ?
#
loop_
_entity_poly.entity_id
_entity_poly.type
_entity_poly.pdbx_seq_one_letter_code
_entity_poly.pdbx_strand_id
1 'polypeptide(L)'
;MWNQLPTERPLFYAATANASPTLFEGIRVAKPNLVITDTNRKRAQRWGTTKENNGATETAASIPLVEDPKDTRLELFPDQSATDQSVAWFGEDVANVQASTYGNIVAYSSEVRPINAIDSDPRTAWTTGGFSDVIGDQLTITYSRPITATHIDLLQTEGNRWITKATILLDGVPSQTVTLKDESFVGSGQQVDFGGERTFTTLSVRIDDSNVTGRTNWLGLSNVGFREVTVPGVSAQEWIVTPSSGVDELAPEATNVAYLFSRLRSNPVEGFRQDTELQLRRIFRVGATNTFQLAGRVRLSAGVNGALVDELVGRPGLADGYPIVSGTDYLNGVLQARPSSALDDNLTTAWTTKFDSQVGATATVTNPALLSFDRLRLSVINDREHSVPTALNLTLDDGIVRTVPVPEIPTVDELGNVATVEIPTGQLSSRVVRISIASERAVTTKEYFSGGQRILPIAIAEFGLPTRVGATPATLPSLCRTDLLKLDGQPQGFALEGTVANALARSPIALVPCGASPASVSRLDVGDHQLETAKGLDTGIDIDSVELRTVPVTPVTAATDVPVTSATETGTNSYSVTIENSTVPFWLVLGQSLSEGWSATVRGGPSLGSPTLIDGFANGWLIDPAVTGSTFTVDITWAPQKFVWAGLAFSAPWLVGLCAAALVLTMRRRRGVISPAEATDPALVASFDSYSVTLAERLGLIAIVTSVAALVGGLGVALAMATVSALLVWNRRRSAVAALVVLASIGGIVVLYTGLQYRRQFPNGVEWPAGFWFAHQLGLVAVLTVASETLIRWFLRTRSKTTQSASDANQMNDGSTLTR
;
A
#
# COMPACT_ATOMS: atom_id res chain seq x y z
N MET A 1 -7.73 -20.60 10.18
CA MET A 1 -8.73 -19.53 10.18
C MET A 1 -9.70 -19.86 11.30
N TRP A 2 -10.00 -18.93 12.20
CA TRP A 2 -10.92 -19.17 13.31
C TRP A 2 -12.34 -19.32 12.74
N ASN A 3 -13.02 -20.44 13.02
CA ASN A 3 -14.33 -20.73 12.47
C ASN A 3 -15.43 -20.19 13.38
N GLN A 4 -15.53 -18.86 13.50
CA GLN A 4 -16.53 -18.19 14.36
C GLN A 4 -17.86 -17.93 13.66
N LEU A 5 -17.88 -18.00 12.33
CA LEU A 5 -19.05 -17.73 11.51
C LEU A 5 -19.39 -19.00 10.71
N PRO A 6 -20.51 -19.68 11.00
CA PRO A 6 -20.91 -20.84 10.23
C PRO A 6 -21.30 -20.43 8.80
N THR A 7 -20.87 -21.20 7.81
CA THR A 7 -21.15 -20.94 6.38
C THR A 7 -22.63 -21.03 6.00
N GLU A 8 -23.45 -21.63 6.86
CA GLU A 8 -24.89 -21.81 6.62
C GLU A 8 -25.76 -20.65 7.16
N ARG A 9 -25.15 -19.65 7.83
CA ARG A 9 -25.88 -18.46 8.28
C ARG A 9 -25.46 -17.26 7.44
N PRO A 10 -26.41 -16.35 7.13
CA PRO A 10 -26.08 -15.11 6.44
C PRO A 10 -25.17 -14.23 7.29
N LEU A 11 -24.19 -13.60 6.66
CA LEU A 11 -23.32 -12.60 7.28
C LEU A 11 -23.87 -11.19 6.99
N PHE A 12 -24.06 -10.43 8.07
CA PHE A 12 -24.41 -9.01 8.01
C PHE A 12 -23.34 -8.17 8.69
N TYR A 13 -23.01 -7.03 8.09
CA TYR A 13 -22.19 -6.01 8.74
C TYR A 13 -23.07 -5.05 9.54
N ALA A 14 -22.65 -4.75 10.78
CA ALA A 14 -23.39 -3.85 11.67
C ALA A 14 -23.62 -2.47 11.03
N ALA A 15 -22.61 -1.92 10.34
CA ALA A 15 -22.71 -0.65 9.62
C ALA A 15 -23.84 -0.64 8.57
N THR A 16 -24.02 -1.74 7.83
CA THR A 16 -25.12 -1.88 6.87
C THR A 16 -26.46 -2.09 7.57
N ALA A 17 -26.49 -2.91 8.63
CA ALA A 17 -27.70 -3.20 9.38
C ALA A 17 -28.27 -1.95 10.07
N ASN A 18 -27.41 -1.07 10.58
CA ASN A 18 -27.80 0.18 11.25
C ASN A 18 -28.59 1.14 10.34
N ALA A 19 -28.42 1.04 9.02
CA ALA A 19 -29.20 1.82 8.06
C ALA A 19 -30.67 1.33 7.91
N SER A 20 -31.00 0.15 8.46
CA SER A 20 -32.34 -0.45 8.39
C SER A 20 -32.81 -0.93 9.77
N PRO A 21 -33.66 -0.16 10.47
CA PRO A 21 -34.15 -0.54 11.80
C PRO A 21 -34.81 -1.92 11.85
N THR A 22 -35.51 -2.30 10.77
CA THR A 22 -36.17 -3.61 10.65
C THR A 22 -35.17 -4.75 10.51
N LEU A 23 -34.12 -4.58 9.69
CA LEU A 23 -33.06 -5.58 9.56
C LEU A 23 -32.28 -5.71 10.87
N PHE A 24 -31.93 -4.59 11.49
CA PHE A 24 -31.21 -4.57 12.76
C PHE A 24 -31.98 -5.28 13.88
N GLU A 25 -33.28 -4.99 14.01
CA GLU A 25 -34.17 -5.68 14.95
C GLU A 25 -34.24 -7.18 14.67
N GLY A 26 -34.38 -7.57 13.41
CA GLY A 26 -34.41 -8.98 13.01
C GLY A 26 -33.12 -9.71 13.37
N ILE A 27 -31.96 -9.09 13.15
CA ILE A 27 -30.66 -9.64 13.56
C ILE A 27 -30.62 -9.80 15.08
N ARG A 28 -31.02 -8.78 15.85
CA ARG A 28 -31.00 -8.81 17.32
C ARG A 28 -31.87 -9.94 17.88
N VAL A 29 -33.12 -10.05 17.42
CA VAL A 29 -34.05 -11.10 17.85
C VAL A 29 -33.56 -12.50 17.46
N ALA A 30 -32.84 -12.63 16.35
CA ALA A 30 -32.24 -13.89 15.90
C ALA A 30 -30.98 -14.32 16.68
N LYS A 31 -30.58 -13.56 17.72
CA LYS A 31 -29.45 -13.85 18.63
C LYS A 31 -28.16 -14.19 17.86
N PRO A 32 -27.51 -13.20 17.24
CA PRO A 32 -26.45 -13.45 16.28
C PRO A 32 -25.20 -14.04 16.96
N ASN A 33 -24.29 -14.61 16.17
CA ASN A 33 -22.89 -14.70 16.58
C ASN A 33 -22.24 -13.37 16.20
N LEU A 34 -21.87 -12.57 17.20
CA LEU A 34 -21.29 -11.26 16.98
C LEU A 34 -19.78 -11.38 16.89
N VAL A 35 -19.19 -10.93 15.78
CA VAL A 35 -17.74 -10.95 15.56
C VAL A 35 -17.25 -9.54 15.26
N ILE A 36 -16.33 -9.04 16.08
CA ILE A 36 -15.70 -7.74 15.92
C ILE A 36 -14.28 -7.96 15.38
N THR A 37 -13.92 -7.23 14.32
CA THR A 37 -12.59 -7.32 13.69
C THR A 37 -11.97 -5.94 13.49
N ASP A 38 -10.65 -5.88 13.31
CA ASP A 38 -9.87 -4.66 13.07
C ASP A 38 -9.48 -4.46 11.59
N THR A 39 -10.26 -5.06 10.68
CA THR A 39 -9.93 -5.18 9.25
C THR A 39 -10.33 -3.95 8.43
N ASN A 40 -11.46 -3.31 8.76
CA ASN A 40 -11.93 -2.09 8.10
C ASN A 40 -11.23 -0.85 8.69
N ARG A 41 -9.99 -0.58 8.28
CA ARG A 41 -9.22 0.56 8.81
C ARG A 41 -9.50 1.86 8.06
N LYS A 42 -9.62 2.97 8.79
CA LYS A 42 -9.56 4.31 8.18
C LYS A 42 -8.13 4.57 7.71
N ARG A 43 -7.92 4.62 6.39
CA ARG A 43 -6.60 4.84 5.77
C ARG A 43 -6.72 5.26 4.30
N ALA A 44 -5.67 5.89 3.80
CA ALA A 44 -5.47 6.16 2.39
C ALA A 44 -5.30 4.87 1.55
N GLN A 45 -5.72 4.91 0.27
CA GLN A 45 -5.65 3.77 -0.66
C GLN A 45 -5.23 4.17 -2.09
N ARG A 46 -4.22 3.51 -2.65
CA ARG A 46 -3.73 3.72 -4.03
C ARG A 46 -3.94 2.46 -4.90
N TRP A 47 -4.75 2.54 -5.94
CA TRP A 47 -5.08 1.37 -6.78
C TRP A 47 -4.14 1.12 -7.98
N GLY A 48 -2.96 1.74 -7.99
CA GLY A 48 -1.98 1.58 -9.08
C GLY A 48 -1.19 0.27 -9.06
N THR A 49 -1.27 -0.51 -7.97
CA THR A 49 -0.51 -1.75 -7.75
C THR A 49 -1.39 -2.84 -7.14
N THR A 50 -0.93 -4.10 -7.18
CA THR A 50 -1.64 -5.26 -6.59
C THR A 50 -1.32 -5.49 -5.11
N LYS A 51 -0.31 -4.81 -4.59
CA LYS A 51 0.14 -4.89 -3.19
C LYS A 51 0.61 -3.51 -2.71
N GLU A 52 0.74 -3.32 -1.40
CA GLU A 52 1.20 -2.08 -0.74
C GLU A 52 0.38 -0.83 -1.11
N ASN A 53 -0.89 -1.06 -1.44
CA ASN A 53 -1.88 -0.06 -1.79
C ASN A 53 -2.50 0.64 -0.57
N ASN A 54 -2.29 0.12 0.64
CA ASN A 54 -2.91 0.63 1.86
C ASN A 54 -1.92 1.48 2.68
N GLY A 55 -2.36 2.66 3.08
CA GLY A 55 -1.60 3.57 3.93
C GLY A 55 -1.59 3.20 5.42
N ALA A 56 -0.99 4.08 6.21
CA ALA A 56 -1.06 4.10 7.66
C ALA A 56 -2.50 4.14 8.17
N THR A 57 -2.76 3.59 9.35
CA THR A 57 -4.09 3.76 9.99
C THR A 57 -4.19 5.18 10.52
N GLU A 58 -5.27 5.86 10.20
CA GLU A 58 -5.48 7.27 10.52
C GLU A 58 -6.32 7.42 11.79
N THR A 59 -6.15 8.53 12.50
CA THR A 59 -7.05 8.89 13.60
C THR A 59 -8.44 9.23 13.09
N ALA A 60 -9.45 9.15 13.97
CA ALA A 60 -10.84 9.44 13.63
C ALA A 60 -11.02 10.82 12.96
N ALA A 61 -10.26 11.83 13.40
CA ALA A 61 -10.32 13.20 12.90
C ALA A 61 -9.22 13.57 11.87
N SER A 62 -8.34 12.63 11.49
CA SER A 62 -7.21 12.95 10.60
C SER A 62 -7.68 13.44 9.22
N ILE A 63 -6.97 14.45 8.70
CA ILE A 63 -7.09 15.04 7.36
C ILE A 63 -5.67 15.17 6.79
N PRO A 64 -5.34 14.64 5.61
CA PRO A 64 -3.97 14.71 5.05
C PRO A 64 -3.39 16.13 5.03
N LEU A 65 -2.08 16.27 5.33
CA LEU A 65 -1.40 17.57 5.23
C LEU A 65 -1.34 18.09 3.79
N VAL A 66 -1.25 17.17 2.84
CA VAL A 66 -1.20 17.44 1.40
C VAL A 66 -2.19 16.50 0.72
N GLU A 67 -2.94 17.03 -0.25
CA GLU A 67 -3.82 16.22 -1.08
C GLU A 67 -2.99 15.30 -1.97
N ASP A 68 -3.18 13.98 -1.83
CA ASP A 68 -2.59 12.98 -2.71
C ASP A 68 -3.61 12.61 -3.79
N PRO A 69 -3.41 13.02 -5.06
CA PRO A 69 -4.36 12.72 -6.14
C PRO A 69 -4.45 11.22 -6.46
N LYS A 70 -3.56 10.38 -5.88
CA LYS A 70 -3.60 8.92 -6.00
C LYS A 70 -4.33 8.26 -4.83
N ASP A 71 -4.65 8.99 -3.76
CA ASP A 71 -5.48 8.49 -2.66
C ASP A 71 -6.93 8.42 -3.13
N THR A 72 -7.35 7.22 -3.51
CA THR A 72 -8.70 6.91 -4.00
C THR A 72 -9.33 5.94 -3.03
N ARG A 73 -9.85 6.43 -1.91
CA ARG A 73 -10.43 5.56 -0.88
C ARG A 73 -11.71 4.88 -1.39
N LEU A 74 -11.91 3.61 -1.02
CA LEU A 74 -13.18 2.92 -1.23
C LEU A 74 -13.94 2.88 0.08
N GLU A 75 -15.06 3.60 0.15
CA GLU A 75 -16.00 3.49 1.26
C GLU A 75 -16.68 2.12 1.19
N LEU A 76 -16.54 1.32 2.25
CA LEU A 76 -17.14 -0.02 2.28
C LEU A 76 -18.63 0.02 2.55
N PHE A 77 -19.09 1.05 3.29
CA PHE A 77 -20.48 1.24 3.65
C PHE A 77 -20.93 2.66 3.30
N PRO A 78 -22.18 2.83 2.82
CA PRO A 78 -22.78 4.15 2.70
C PRO A 78 -22.77 4.88 4.04
N ASP A 79 -22.46 6.18 4.01
CA ASP A 79 -22.43 7.06 5.19
C ASP A 79 -21.56 6.55 6.35
N GLN A 80 -20.52 5.76 6.03
CA GLN A 80 -19.61 5.20 7.04
C GLN A 80 -19.00 6.27 7.94
N SER A 81 -18.90 5.97 9.22
CA SER A 81 -18.32 6.84 10.24
C SER A 81 -17.08 6.21 10.87
N ALA A 82 -16.39 6.96 11.73
CA ALA A 82 -15.23 6.46 12.46
C ALA A 82 -15.57 5.26 13.37
N THR A 83 -16.82 5.11 13.84
CA THR A 83 -17.24 3.97 14.68
C THR A 83 -17.47 2.69 13.88
N ASP A 84 -17.58 2.79 12.55
CA ASP A 84 -17.65 1.64 11.61
C ASP A 84 -16.26 1.18 11.16
N GLN A 85 -15.22 1.94 11.52
CA GLN A 85 -13.84 1.73 11.12
C GLN A 85 -12.92 1.50 12.33
N SER A 86 -11.78 0.87 12.07
CA SER A 86 -10.66 0.88 13.00
C SER A 86 -9.84 2.14 12.77
N VAL A 87 -9.56 2.88 13.84
CA VAL A 87 -8.86 4.17 13.78
C VAL A 87 -7.66 4.16 14.73
N ALA A 88 -6.64 4.95 14.41
CA ALA A 88 -5.49 5.12 15.29
C ALA A 88 -5.82 6.08 16.45
N TRP A 89 -5.21 5.81 17.61
CA TRP A 89 -5.15 6.69 18.76
C TRP A 89 -3.71 6.68 19.29
N PHE A 90 -3.12 7.84 19.55
CA PHE A 90 -1.69 7.96 19.85
C PHE A 90 -1.37 8.19 21.33
N GLY A 91 -2.37 8.11 22.21
CA GLY A 91 -2.21 8.44 23.63
C GLY A 91 -2.91 9.75 24.01
N GLU A 92 -2.71 10.18 25.25
CA GLU A 92 -3.29 11.42 25.77
C GLU A 92 -2.53 12.66 25.32
N ASP A 93 -1.21 12.58 25.13
CA ASP A 93 -0.38 13.74 24.82
C ASP A 93 -0.46 14.16 23.34
N VAL A 94 -0.67 13.20 22.43
CA VAL A 94 -0.60 13.42 20.98
C VAL A 94 -1.96 13.17 20.33
N ALA A 95 -2.50 14.22 19.71
CA ALA A 95 -3.77 14.17 18.99
C ALA A 95 -3.61 13.63 17.55
N ASN A 96 -2.50 13.95 16.88
CA ASN A 96 -2.22 13.45 15.53
C ASN A 96 -0.73 13.51 15.18
N VAL A 97 -0.29 12.63 14.28
CA VAL A 97 1.05 12.66 13.67
C VAL A 97 0.89 12.46 12.17
N GLN A 98 1.41 13.40 11.39
CA GLN A 98 1.18 13.46 9.95
C GLN A 98 2.46 13.82 9.22
N ALA A 99 2.55 13.46 7.95
CA ALA A 99 3.62 13.93 7.09
C ALA A 99 3.08 14.31 5.71
N SER A 100 3.80 15.19 5.00
CA SER A 100 3.48 15.52 3.61
C SER A 100 3.46 14.26 2.74
N THR A 101 4.39 13.35 3.02
CA THR A 101 4.65 12.11 2.28
C THR A 101 5.32 11.10 3.23
N TYR A 102 5.20 9.81 2.91
CA TYR A 102 5.99 8.74 3.51
C TYR A 102 6.10 7.58 2.52
N GLY A 103 7.09 6.72 2.70
CA GLY A 103 7.35 5.60 1.81
C GLY A 103 7.85 6.07 0.45
N ASN A 104 7.08 5.78 -0.61
CA ASN A 104 7.47 6.13 -1.98
C ASN A 104 6.27 6.61 -2.83
N ILE A 105 6.55 7.16 -4.01
CA ILE A 105 5.51 7.74 -4.88
C ILE A 105 4.58 6.71 -5.55
N VAL A 106 4.91 5.42 -5.49
CA VAL A 106 4.16 4.31 -6.11
C VAL A 106 3.30 3.59 -5.07
N ALA A 107 3.88 3.25 -3.92
CA ALA A 107 3.27 2.49 -2.84
C ALA A 107 3.44 3.22 -1.49
N TYR A 108 2.46 3.07 -0.58
CA TYR A 108 2.50 3.77 0.71
C TYR A 108 3.62 3.29 1.63
N SER A 109 3.95 1.99 1.63
CA SER A 109 4.94 1.40 2.54
C SER A 109 4.65 1.79 4.01
N SER A 110 3.47 1.39 4.52
CA SER A 110 2.96 1.83 5.84
C SER A 110 3.83 1.43 7.03
N GLU A 111 4.80 0.55 6.83
CA GLU A 111 5.88 0.25 7.78
C GLU A 111 6.80 1.43 8.10
N VAL A 112 6.81 2.51 7.30
CA VAL A 112 7.61 3.73 7.55
C VAL A 112 6.75 4.99 7.81
N ARG A 113 5.57 4.78 8.38
CA ARG A 113 4.54 5.81 8.62
C ARG A 113 4.99 6.87 9.66
N PRO A 114 4.33 8.05 9.70
CA PRO A 114 4.74 9.19 10.54
C PRO A 114 4.87 8.91 12.05
N ILE A 115 3.96 8.12 12.64
CA ILE A 115 3.96 7.84 14.08
C ILE A 115 5.24 7.15 14.56
N ASN A 116 5.92 6.41 13.68
CA ASN A 116 7.19 5.74 13.96
C ASN A 116 8.35 6.71 14.28
N ALA A 117 8.17 8.02 14.09
CA ALA A 117 9.17 9.00 14.49
C ALA A 117 9.04 9.42 15.96
N ILE A 118 8.00 8.99 16.68
CA ILE A 118 7.78 9.41 18.08
C ILE A 118 7.28 8.26 18.97
N ASP A 119 7.43 7.00 18.52
CA ASP A 119 6.97 5.83 19.26
C ASP A 119 7.98 5.29 20.27
N SER A 120 9.11 5.99 20.46
CA SER A 120 10.17 5.64 21.41
C SER A 120 10.80 4.27 21.12
N ASP A 121 10.84 3.87 19.86
CA ASP A 121 11.53 2.68 19.37
C ASP A 121 12.44 3.04 18.19
N PRO A 122 13.77 3.15 18.40
CA PRO A 122 14.69 3.52 17.33
C PRO A 122 14.85 2.46 16.24
N ARG A 123 14.17 1.31 16.35
CA ARG A 123 14.09 0.26 15.33
C ARG A 123 12.99 0.55 14.30
N THR A 124 12.16 1.54 14.53
CA THR A 124 11.18 2.09 13.59
C THR A 124 11.60 3.49 13.16
N ALA A 125 11.03 3.96 12.06
CA ALA A 125 11.25 5.32 11.59
C ALA A 125 10.10 5.78 10.69
N TRP A 126 9.86 7.09 10.68
CA TRP A 126 9.22 7.72 9.54
C TRP A 126 10.27 7.94 8.45
N THR A 127 9.97 7.55 7.21
CA THR A 127 10.83 7.88 6.07
C THR A 127 10.05 8.31 4.84
N THR A 128 10.65 9.18 4.04
CA THR A 128 10.11 9.73 2.78
C THR A 128 11.18 9.80 1.69
N GLY A 129 10.79 10.19 0.47
CA GLY A 129 11.70 10.41 -0.64
C GLY A 129 11.91 9.23 -1.58
N GLY A 130 11.11 8.17 -1.44
CA GLY A 130 11.20 7.01 -2.30
C GLY A 130 10.85 7.36 -3.74
N PHE A 131 11.87 7.36 -4.60
CA PHE A 131 11.82 7.77 -6.00
C PHE A 131 11.50 9.27 -6.23
N SER A 132 11.66 10.14 -5.23
CA SER A 132 11.38 11.57 -5.34
C SER A 132 12.40 12.46 -4.63
N ASP A 133 12.30 13.76 -4.88
CA ASP A 133 12.97 14.74 -4.02
C ASP A 133 12.29 14.77 -2.63
N VAL A 134 13.03 15.24 -1.62
CA VAL A 134 12.61 15.33 -0.20
C VAL A 134 12.57 16.76 0.31
N ILE A 135 13.10 17.71 -0.47
CA ILE A 135 13.12 19.11 -0.05
C ILE A 135 11.68 19.64 0.04
N GLY A 136 11.33 20.17 1.21
CA GLY A 136 9.99 20.63 1.53
C GLY A 136 9.08 19.58 2.17
N ASP A 137 9.48 18.30 2.19
CA ASP A 137 8.75 17.29 2.96
C ASP A 137 8.80 17.64 4.45
N GLN A 138 7.69 17.36 5.14
CA GLN A 138 7.49 17.78 6.52
C GLN A 138 6.81 16.69 7.32
N LEU A 139 7.28 16.49 8.56
CA LEU A 139 6.60 15.75 9.63
C LEU A 139 5.98 16.75 10.60
N THR A 140 4.71 16.56 10.97
CA THR A 140 3.95 17.42 11.89
C THR A 140 3.34 16.57 13.01
N ILE A 141 3.59 16.99 14.25
CA ILE A 141 3.01 16.43 15.47
C ILE A 141 2.03 17.47 16.03
N THR A 142 0.79 17.07 16.25
CA THR A 142 -0.24 17.87 16.90
C THR A 142 -0.51 17.30 18.28
N TYR A 143 -0.31 18.11 19.31
CA TYR A 143 -0.51 17.71 20.70
C TYR A 143 -1.95 17.94 21.15
N SER A 144 -2.44 17.08 22.05
CA SER A 144 -3.81 17.20 22.61
C SER A 144 -3.98 18.40 23.54
N ARG A 145 -2.86 18.90 24.06
CA ARG A 145 -2.75 20.08 24.93
C ARG A 145 -1.46 20.83 24.61
N PRO A 146 -1.36 22.14 24.92
CA PRO A 146 -0.11 22.86 24.78
C PRO A 146 1.03 22.16 25.55
N ILE A 147 2.17 21.98 24.88
CA ILE A 147 3.39 21.40 25.44
C ILE A 147 4.41 22.52 25.63
N THR A 148 5.11 22.48 26.76
CA THR A 148 6.17 23.44 27.09
C THR A 148 7.50 22.71 27.11
N ALA A 149 8.44 23.13 26.25
CA ALA A 149 9.76 22.51 26.13
C ALA A 149 10.84 23.56 25.81
N THR A 150 12.10 23.23 26.13
CA THR A 150 13.27 24.06 25.79
C THR A 150 14.03 23.53 24.58
N HIS A 151 13.84 22.26 24.23
CA HIS A 151 14.55 21.59 23.14
C HIS A 151 13.76 20.38 22.64
N ILE A 152 14.25 19.80 21.55
CA ILE A 152 13.93 18.45 21.06
C ILE A 152 15.20 17.73 20.65
N ASP A 153 15.13 16.41 20.51
CA ASP A 153 16.21 15.59 19.97
C ASP A 153 15.79 14.93 18.65
N LEU A 154 16.68 14.95 17.65
CA LEU A 154 16.44 14.41 16.31
C LEU A 154 17.39 13.25 16.02
N LEU A 155 16.85 12.05 15.90
CA LEU A 155 17.57 10.84 15.50
C LEU A 155 17.18 10.46 14.06
N GLN A 156 18.11 10.62 13.13
CA GLN A 156 17.93 10.32 11.70
C GLN A 156 18.04 8.83 11.38
N THR A 157 17.46 8.46 10.24
CA THR A 157 17.79 7.21 9.56
C THR A 157 19.12 7.31 8.82
N GLU A 158 19.88 6.22 8.80
CA GLU A 158 21.13 6.11 8.04
C GLU A 158 20.90 5.55 6.63
N GLY A 159 21.73 5.95 5.67
CA GLY A 159 21.69 5.46 4.29
C GLY A 159 22.65 6.22 3.38
N ASN A 160 22.60 5.95 2.08
CA ASN A 160 23.39 6.70 1.08
C ASN A 160 22.81 8.10 0.76
N ARG A 161 21.65 8.42 1.31
CA ARG A 161 20.99 9.73 1.29
C ARG A 161 20.55 10.05 2.72
N TRP A 162 20.72 11.30 3.16
CA TRP A 162 20.33 11.76 4.49
C TRP A 162 20.02 13.27 4.50
N ILE A 163 19.32 13.74 5.53
CA ILE A 163 18.97 15.15 5.71
C ILE A 163 20.19 15.90 6.25
N THR A 164 20.56 17.00 5.61
CA THR A 164 21.69 17.85 6.03
C THR A 164 21.21 19.13 6.71
N LYS A 165 19.97 19.56 6.43
CA LYS A 165 19.38 20.75 7.02
C LYS A 165 17.87 20.60 7.20
N ALA A 166 17.38 21.01 8.36
CA ALA A 166 15.95 21.03 8.67
C ALA A 166 15.55 22.33 9.39
N THR A 167 14.30 22.73 9.25
CA THR A 167 13.70 23.81 10.05
C THR A 167 12.63 23.24 10.96
N ILE A 168 12.70 23.61 12.24
CA ILE A 168 11.70 23.35 13.26
C ILE A 168 10.69 24.50 13.25
N LEU A 169 9.42 24.18 13.09
CA LEU A 169 8.31 25.13 13.20
C LEU A 169 7.49 24.80 14.44
N LEU A 170 7.20 25.82 15.24
CA LEU A 170 6.30 25.74 16.39
C LEU A 170 5.06 26.57 16.04
N ASP A 171 3.88 25.95 16.04
CA ASP A 171 2.62 26.61 15.64
C ASP A 171 2.68 27.24 14.24
N GLY A 172 3.36 26.55 13.32
CA GLY A 172 3.56 26.98 11.94
C GLY A 172 4.59 28.11 11.76
N VAL A 173 5.19 28.62 12.84
CA VAL A 173 6.20 29.67 12.80
C VAL A 173 7.60 29.06 12.91
N PRO A 174 8.54 29.37 11.99
CA PRO A 174 9.91 28.92 12.11
C PRO A 174 10.54 29.33 13.45
N SER A 175 11.01 28.35 14.20
CA SER A 175 11.67 28.55 15.50
C SER A 175 13.18 28.40 15.38
N GLN A 176 13.65 27.31 14.76
CA GLN A 176 15.08 27.02 14.61
C GLN A 176 15.35 26.40 13.24
N THR A 177 16.47 26.77 12.62
CA THR A 177 17.00 26.08 11.45
C THR A 177 18.32 25.43 11.84
N VAL A 178 18.40 24.12 11.67
CA VAL A 178 19.52 23.30 12.16
C VAL A 178 20.22 22.61 11.00
N THR A 179 21.55 22.62 11.04
CA THR A 179 22.38 21.71 10.24
C THR A 179 22.54 20.40 11.00
N LEU A 180 22.13 19.29 10.40
CA LEU A 180 22.25 17.98 11.01
C LEU A 180 23.66 17.41 10.79
N LYS A 181 24.23 16.86 11.85
CA LYS A 181 25.61 16.38 11.96
C LYS A 181 25.64 14.91 12.37
N ASP A 182 26.83 14.34 12.53
CA ASP A 182 27.02 12.92 12.86
C ASP A 182 26.30 12.51 14.16
N GLU A 183 26.15 13.42 15.14
CA GLU A 183 25.40 13.17 16.37
C GLU A 183 23.93 12.81 16.12
N SER A 184 23.37 13.20 14.98
CA SER A 184 21.99 12.89 14.61
C SER A 184 21.77 11.43 14.20
N PHE A 185 22.81 10.60 14.04
CA PHE A 185 22.65 9.18 13.68
C PHE A 185 22.78 8.22 14.86
N VAL A 186 23.25 8.71 16.02
CA VAL A 186 23.66 7.88 17.15
C VAL A 186 23.00 8.29 18.46
N GLY A 187 22.97 7.38 19.43
CA GLY A 187 22.46 7.67 20.78
C GLY A 187 21.01 8.14 20.77
N SER A 188 20.74 9.25 21.46
CA SER A 188 19.43 9.91 21.50
C SER A 188 19.17 10.85 20.32
N GLY A 189 20.14 11.03 19.41
CA GLY A 189 20.08 12.00 18.32
C GLY A 189 20.64 13.38 18.68
N GLN A 190 20.55 14.30 17.73
CA GLN A 190 21.06 15.66 17.86
C GLN A 190 20.04 16.57 18.54
N GLN A 191 20.45 17.18 19.65
CA GLN A 191 19.63 18.17 20.37
C GLN A 191 19.51 19.49 19.59
N VAL A 192 18.30 20.04 19.56
CA VAL A 192 17.95 21.34 18.97
C VAL A 192 17.31 22.22 20.04
N ASP A 193 18.06 23.21 20.52
CA ASP A 193 17.62 24.16 21.56
C ASP A 193 16.75 25.28 20.95
N PHE A 194 15.64 25.63 21.62
CA PHE A 194 14.70 26.66 21.17
C PHE A 194 15.06 28.09 21.61
N GLY A 195 16.20 28.27 22.28
CA GLY A 195 16.67 29.53 22.87
C GLY A 195 15.94 29.89 24.16
N GLY A 196 15.40 28.90 24.87
CA GLY A 196 14.58 29.07 26.07
C GLY A 196 13.27 28.29 26.02
N GLU A 197 12.44 28.46 27.05
CA GLU A 197 11.16 27.77 27.16
C GLU A 197 10.16 28.27 26.11
N ARG A 198 9.56 27.34 25.35
CA ARG A 198 8.52 27.60 24.35
C ARG A 198 7.32 26.73 24.64
N THR A 199 6.14 27.31 24.48
CA THR A 199 4.86 26.59 24.56
C THR A 199 4.21 26.57 23.19
N PHE A 200 3.77 25.39 22.73
CA PHE A 200 3.21 25.18 21.40
C PHE A 200 2.18 24.03 21.39
N THR A 201 1.30 24.00 20.41
CA THR A 201 0.34 22.89 20.19
C THR A 201 0.68 22.06 18.96
N THR A 202 1.52 22.58 18.07
CA THR A 202 2.05 21.83 16.93
C THR A 202 3.56 22.00 16.81
N LEU A 203 4.25 20.89 16.53
CA LEU A 203 5.66 20.86 16.18
C LEU A 203 5.80 20.28 14.78
N SER A 204 6.54 20.96 13.92
CA SER A 204 6.86 20.44 12.59
C SER A 204 8.35 20.43 12.33
N VAL A 205 8.83 19.37 11.67
CA VAL A 205 10.20 19.26 11.16
C VAL A 205 10.12 19.25 9.64
N ARG A 206 10.54 20.34 9.00
CA ARG A 206 10.60 20.46 7.53
C ARG A 206 12.02 20.21 7.05
N ILE A 207 12.15 19.39 6.01
CA ILE A 207 13.43 19.10 5.35
C ILE A 207 13.77 20.27 4.42
N ASP A 208 14.87 20.96 4.70
CA ASP A 208 15.34 22.10 3.89
C ASP A 208 16.48 21.72 2.94
N ASP A 209 17.30 20.72 3.29
CA ASP A 209 18.41 20.25 2.44
C ASP A 209 18.78 18.78 2.71
N SER A 210 19.40 18.13 1.73
CA SER A 210 19.93 16.76 1.83
C SER A 210 21.30 16.63 1.14
N ASN A 211 22.05 15.58 1.45
CA ASN A 211 23.37 15.37 0.86
C ASN A 211 23.34 15.11 -0.67
N VAL A 212 22.19 14.67 -1.20
CA VAL A 212 21.95 14.45 -2.63
C VAL A 212 20.68 15.15 -3.05
N THR A 213 20.81 16.19 -3.88
CA THR A 213 19.70 17.02 -4.39
C THR A 213 19.71 17.16 -5.91
N GLY A 214 18.62 17.67 -6.49
CA GLY A 214 18.57 18.11 -7.89
C GLY A 214 18.76 17.01 -8.94
N ARG A 215 18.48 15.75 -8.59
CA ARG A 215 18.61 14.60 -9.49
C ARG A 215 17.42 14.51 -10.44
N THR A 216 17.67 14.00 -11.64
CA THR A 216 16.61 13.63 -12.59
C THR A 216 16.01 12.25 -12.30
N ASN A 217 16.74 11.40 -11.56
CA ASN A 217 16.32 10.08 -11.15
C ASN A 217 16.84 9.81 -9.73
N TRP A 218 16.00 9.16 -8.92
CA TRP A 218 16.24 8.84 -7.52
C TRP A 218 16.40 7.34 -7.26
N LEU A 219 16.41 6.49 -8.29
CA LEU A 219 16.69 5.05 -8.15
C LEU A 219 18.03 4.79 -7.46
N GLY A 220 18.02 3.83 -6.52
CA GLY A 220 19.20 3.44 -5.75
C GLY A 220 19.55 4.38 -4.59
N LEU A 221 18.80 5.46 -4.37
CA LEU A 221 18.94 6.32 -3.20
C LEU A 221 17.98 5.88 -2.09
N SER A 222 18.48 5.94 -0.87
CA SER A 222 17.71 5.61 0.33
C SER A 222 16.63 6.67 0.58
N ASN A 223 15.53 6.24 1.17
CA ASN A 223 14.62 7.18 1.83
C ASN A 223 15.34 7.88 2.98
N VAL A 224 14.84 9.06 3.38
CA VAL A 224 15.36 9.82 4.52
C VAL A 224 14.25 10.08 5.53
N GLY A 225 14.61 10.31 6.79
CA GLY A 225 13.65 10.69 7.82
C GLY A 225 14.22 10.53 9.22
N PHE A 226 13.34 10.32 10.19
CA PHE A 226 13.70 10.25 11.61
C PHE A 226 13.22 8.94 12.22
N ARG A 227 14.14 8.27 12.91
CA ARG A 227 13.85 7.19 13.86
C ARG A 227 13.12 7.76 15.08
N GLU A 228 13.62 8.87 15.63
CA GLU A 228 13.00 9.54 16.77
C GLU A 228 13.06 11.08 16.63
N VAL A 229 11.96 11.74 17.01
CA VAL A 229 11.81 13.17 17.24
C VAL A 229 11.31 13.31 18.68
N THR A 230 12.24 13.36 19.62
CA THR A 230 11.91 13.31 21.04
C THR A 230 11.59 14.71 21.55
N VAL A 231 10.41 14.87 22.16
CA VAL A 231 10.03 16.07 22.92
C VAL A 231 9.98 15.69 24.40
N PRO A 232 10.75 16.35 25.29
CA PRO A 232 10.75 16.01 26.71
C PRO A 232 9.34 16.04 27.32
N GLY A 233 8.99 14.97 28.04
CA GLY A 233 7.70 14.85 28.73
C GLY A 233 6.51 14.46 27.85
N VAL A 234 6.71 14.18 26.56
CA VAL A 234 5.69 13.66 25.65
C VAL A 234 5.89 12.16 25.44
N SER A 235 4.82 11.39 25.48
CA SER A 235 4.82 10.00 24.99
C SER A 235 3.73 9.80 23.94
N ALA A 236 4.06 9.02 22.91
CA ALA A 236 3.08 8.58 21.92
C ALA A 236 3.25 7.09 21.66
N GLN A 237 2.12 6.39 21.58
CA GLN A 237 2.08 4.97 21.26
C GLN A 237 0.85 4.73 20.40
N GLU A 238 1.00 4.06 19.26
CA GLU A 238 -0.15 3.73 18.40
C GLU A 238 -0.98 2.60 19.01
N TRP A 239 -2.24 2.92 19.27
CA TRP A 239 -3.32 1.97 19.54
C TRP A 239 -4.31 2.01 18.39
N ILE A 240 -4.82 0.85 18.00
CA ILE A 240 -5.91 0.77 17.03
C ILE A 240 -7.21 0.57 17.81
N VAL A 241 -8.05 1.59 17.80
CA VAL A 241 -9.42 1.52 18.33
C VAL A 241 -10.25 0.74 17.31
N THR A 242 -10.88 -0.35 17.73
CA THR A 242 -11.68 -1.21 16.85
C THR A 242 -13.06 -0.58 16.59
N PRO A 243 -13.77 -1.00 15.53
CA PRO A 243 -15.15 -0.59 15.31
C PRO A 243 -16.02 -0.95 16.52
N SER A 244 -16.97 -0.08 16.84
CA SER A 244 -17.90 -0.22 17.97
C SER A 244 -19.38 -0.09 17.56
N SER A 245 -19.64 0.25 16.30
CA SER A 245 -20.99 0.36 15.73
C SER A 245 -21.80 -0.94 15.93
N GLY A 246 -22.95 -0.83 16.62
CA GLY A 246 -23.85 -1.95 16.91
C GLY A 246 -23.40 -2.88 18.05
N VAL A 247 -22.24 -2.65 18.68
CA VAL A 247 -21.72 -3.55 19.72
C VAL A 247 -22.56 -3.51 20.99
N ASP A 248 -22.93 -2.31 21.46
CA ASP A 248 -23.69 -2.14 22.70
C ASP A 248 -25.12 -2.69 22.58
N GLU A 249 -25.68 -2.65 21.38
CA GLU A 249 -27.05 -3.10 21.10
C GLU A 249 -27.14 -4.60 20.78
N LEU A 250 -26.13 -5.18 20.11
CA LEU A 250 -26.15 -6.59 19.70
C LEU A 250 -25.51 -7.53 20.72
N ALA A 251 -24.47 -7.10 21.44
CA ALA A 251 -23.74 -7.97 22.37
C ALA A 251 -24.62 -8.55 23.49
N PRO A 252 -25.57 -7.81 24.10
CA PRO A 252 -26.44 -8.38 25.15
C PRO A 252 -27.34 -9.53 24.69
N GLU A 253 -27.72 -9.55 23.42
CA GLU A 253 -28.60 -10.57 22.82
C GLU A 253 -27.84 -11.63 22.00
N ALA A 254 -26.53 -11.45 21.82
CA ALA A 254 -25.71 -12.34 21.02
C ALA A 254 -25.60 -13.74 21.65
N THR A 255 -25.65 -14.77 20.81
CA THR A 255 -25.45 -16.17 21.24
C THR A 255 -23.99 -16.41 21.64
N ASN A 256 -23.06 -15.83 20.89
CA ASN A 256 -21.63 -15.82 21.18
C ASN A 256 -21.05 -14.46 20.74
N VAL A 257 -20.02 -13.98 21.43
CA VAL A 257 -19.25 -12.80 21.04
C VAL A 257 -17.78 -13.21 20.83
N ALA A 258 -17.19 -12.74 19.74
CA ALA A 258 -15.77 -12.94 19.46
C ALA A 258 -15.10 -11.64 18.98
N TYR A 259 -13.88 -11.42 19.43
CA TYR A 259 -12.99 -10.37 18.95
C TYR A 259 -11.82 -11.02 18.23
N LEU A 260 -11.61 -10.65 16.96
CA LEU A 260 -10.56 -11.21 16.11
C LEU A 260 -9.63 -10.10 15.63
N PHE A 261 -8.40 -10.11 16.12
CA PHE A 261 -7.41 -9.08 15.79
C PHE A 261 -6.23 -9.68 15.05
N SER A 262 -5.72 -8.93 14.08
CA SER A 262 -4.55 -9.32 13.30
C SER A 262 -3.58 -8.17 13.09
N ARG A 263 -2.29 -8.47 13.14
CA ARG A 263 -1.27 -7.47 12.88
C ARG A 263 -1.04 -7.31 11.38
N LEU A 264 -0.80 -6.09 10.93
CA LEU A 264 -0.28 -5.82 9.60
C LEU A 264 1.20 -6.16 9.55
N ARG A 265 1.59 -7.01 8.59
CA ARG A 265 2.95 -7.56 8.49
C ARG A 265 3.42 -7.66 7.05
N SER A 266 4.73 -7.68 6.88
CA SER A 266 5.41 -7.81 5.60
C SER A 266 5.96 -9.22 5.43
N ASN A 267 6.36 -9.58 4.21
CA ASN A 267 7.10 -10.82 4.00
C ASN A 267 8.56 -10.61 4.44
N PRO A 268 9.05 -11.29 5.47
CA PRO A 268 10.41 -11.14 5.99
C PRO A 268 11.52 -11.54 5.00
N VAL A 269 11.18 -12.28 3.93
CA VAL A 269 12.11 -12.57 2.82
C VAL A 269 12.41 -11.30 2.01
N GLU A 270 11.48 -10.34 1.99
CA GLU A 270 11.70 -8.99 1.46
C GLU A 270 12.50 -8.18 2.48
N GLY A 271 13.79 -8.50 2.64
CA GLY A 271 14.64 -8.00 3.72
C GLY A 271 14.89 -6.48 3.79
N PHE A 272 14.32 -5.72 2.85
CA PHE A 272 14.28 -4.26 2.86
C PHE A 272 13.00 -3.71 3.51
N ARG A 273 12.08 -4.59 3.93
CA ARG A 273 10.83 -4.25 4.59
C ARG A 273 10.82 -4.72 6.03
N GLN A 274 9.98 -4.06 6.82
CA GLN A 274 9.65 -4.42 8.18
C GLN A 274 8.14 -4.62 8.30
N ASP A 275 7.71 -5.27 9.36
CA ASP A 275 6.30 -5.37 9.67
C ASP A 275 5.71 -4.01 10.00
N THR A 276 4.56 -3.68 9.41
CA THR A 276 3.83 -2.44 9.73
C THR A 276 3.50 -2.36 11.21
N GLU A 277 3.05 -3.46 11.80
CA GLU A 277 2.79 -3.59 13.23
C GLU A 277 3.78 -4.60 13.83
N LEU A 278 4.73 -4.10 14.63
CA LEU A 278 5.67 -4.93 15.40
C LEU A 278 5.00 -5.69 16.55
N GLN A 279 3.83 -5.23 16.97
CA GLN A 279 2.98 -5.79 18.01
C GLN A 279 1.52 -5.40 17.78
N LEU A 280 0.59 -6.13 18.38
CA LEU A 280 -0.82 -5.78 18.44
C LEU A 280 -1.07 -4.85 19.63
N ARG A 281 -1.67 -3.69 19.36
CA ARG A 281 -2.27 -2.82 20.36
C ARG A 281 -3.67 -2.45 19.95
N ARG A 282 -4.66 -2.90 20.72
CA ARG A 282 -6.08 -2.74 20.40
C ARG A 282 -6.81 -2.14 21.59
N ILE A 283 -7.67 -1.18 21.31
CA ILE A 283 -8.72 -0.73 22.23
C ILE A 283 -10.03 -1.26 21.63
N PHE A 284 -10.74 -2.10 22.37
CA PHE A 284 -11.97 -2.72 21.88
C PHE A 284 -13.09 -2.59 22.91
N ARG A 285 -14.32 -2.41 22.41
CA ARG A 285 -15.50 -2.21 23.25
C ARG A 285 -16.21 -3.53 23.54
N VAL A 286 -16.52 -3.77 24.80
CA VAL A 286 -17.35 -4.86 25.31
C VAL A 286 -18.74 -4.32 25.62
N GLY A 287 -19.75 -4.77 24.85
CA GLY A 287 -21.13 -4.29 24.99
C GLY A 287 -21.95 -4.99 26.07
N ALA A 288 -21.50 -6.15 26.55
CA ALA A 288 -22.13 -6.89 27.64
C ALA A 288 -21.06 -7.63 28.47
N THR A 289 -21.15 -7.54 29.80
CA THR A 289 -20.24 -8.26 30.70
C THR A 289 -20.28 -9.76 30.39
N ASN A 290 -19.11 -10.34 30.12
CA ASN A 290 -19.00 -11.77 29.80
C ASN A 290 -17.63 -12.33 30.20
N THR A 291 -17.49 -13.65 30.15
CA THR A 291 -16.22 -14.34 30.37
C THR A 291 -15.65 -14.75 29.03
N PHE A 292 -14.39 -14.42 28.78
CA PHE A 292 -13.69 -14.68 27.53
C PHE A 292 -12.51 -15.62 27.72
N GLN A 293 -12.32 -16.54 26.78
CA GLN A 293 -11.08 -17.29 26.63
C GLN A 293 -10.26 -16.67 25.50
N LEU A 294 -8.97 -16.48 25.73
CA LEU A 294 -8.04 -15.96 24.75
C LEU A 294 -7.31 -17.10 24.05
N ALA A 295 -7.02 -16.94 22.76
CA ALA A 295 -6.14 -17.83 22.02
C ALA A 295 -5.48 -17.05 20.87
N GLY A 296 -4.45 -17.59 20.24
CA GLY A 296 -3.77 -16.86 19.19
C GLY A 296 -3.02 -17.72 18.20
N ARG A 297 -2.44 -17.05 17.20
CA ARG A 297 -1.47 -17.65 16.27
C ARG A 297 -0.22 -16.81 16.26
N VAL A 298 0.92 -17.48 16.27
CA VAL A 298 2.24 -16.85 16.30
C VAL A 298 3.15 -17.42 15.23
N ARG A 299 4.25 -16.73 14.97
CA ARG A 299 5.43 -17.27 14.28
C ARG A 299 6.67 -16.89 15.07
N LEU A 300 7.73 -17.66 14.91
CA LEU A 300 9.04 -17.20 15.39
C LEU A 300 9.47 -15.96 14.57
N SER A 301 10.05 -15.00 15.28
CA SER A 301 10.44 -13.72 14.69
C SER A 301 11.62 -13.87 13.74
N ALA A 302 11.57 -13.11 12.65
CA ALA A 302 12.55 -13.17 11.55
C ALA A 302 13.93 -12.64 11.89
N GLY A 303 13.97 -11.70 12.83
CA GLY A 303 15.03 -10.71 12.98
C GLY A 303 15.74 -10.79 14.32
N VAL A 304 15.65 -11.93 15.00
CA VAL A 304 16.25 -12.14 16.32
C VAL A 304 17.55 -12.94 16.24
N ASN A 305 18.32 -12.94 17.32
CA ASN A 305 19.54 -13.72 17.40
C ASN A 305 19.26 -15.22 17.22
N GLY A 306 20.09 -15.92 16.44
CA GLY A 306 19.96 -17.37 16.23
C GLY A 306 19.95 -18.19 17.52
N ALA A 307 20.68 -17.75 18.56
CA ALA A 307 20.66 -18.41 19.87
C ALA A 307 19.29 -18.33 20.57
N LEU A 308 18.58 -17.21 20.42
CA LEU A 308 17.21 -17.08 20.95
C LEU A 308 16.26 -18.01 20.19
N VAL A 309 16.43 -18.16 18.87
CA VAL A 309 15.65 -19.13 18.08
C VAL A 309 15.90 -20.55 18.57
N ASP A 310 17.16 -20.92 18.80
CA ASP A 310 17.54 -22.24 19.33
C ASP A 310 16.94 -22.52 20.71
N GLU A 311 16.98 -21.54 21.61
CA GLU A 311 16.33 -21.62 22.93
C GLU A 311 14.82 -21.85 22.79
N LEU A 312 14.14 -21.07 21.94
CA LEU A 312 12.69 -21.15 21.73
C LEU A 312 12.24 -22.48 21.14
N VAL A 313 13.07 -23.11 20.30
CA VAL A 313 12.77 -24.45 19.75
C VAL A 313 13.24 -25.58 20.67
N GLY A 314 13.76 -25.28 21.86
CA GLY A 314 14.19 -26.26 22.85
C GLY A 314 15.48 -26.98 22.48
N ARG A 315 16.38 -26.34 21.73
CA ARG A 315 17.71 -26.91 21.47
C ARG A 315 18.51 -26.94 22.77
N PRO A 316 19.13 -28.08 23.14
CA PRO A 316 19.99 -28.17 24.31
C PRO A 316 21.14 -27.15 24.27
N GLY A 317 21.39 -26.51 25.41
CA GLY A 317 22.39 -25.43 25.53
C GLY A 317 23.54 -25.78 26.47
N LEU A 318 24.20 -24.74 26.99
CA LEU A 318 25.36 -24.89 27.88
C LEU A 318 25.06 -25.73 29.12
N ALA A 319 23.86 -25.57 29.70
CA ALA A 319 23.41 -26.32 30.87
C ALA A 319 23.30 -27.83 30.61
N ASP A 320 23.05 -28.21 29.35
CA ASP A 320 22.92 -29.60 28.90
C ASP A 320 24.23 -30.17 28.34
N GLY A 321 25.33 -29.40 28.40
CA GLY A 321 26.63 -29.82 27.87
C GLY A 321 26.82 -29.61 26.37
N TYR A 322 26.01 -28.77 25.73
CA TYR A 322 26.12 -28.41 24.30
C TYR A 322 26.51 -26.94 24.09
N PRO A 323 27.18 -26.59 22.98
CA PRO A 323 27.49 -25.20 22.64
C PRO A 323 26.24 -24.40 22.27
N ILE A 324 26.29 -23.09 22.50
CA ILE A 324 25.34 -22.11 21.97
C ILE A 324 26.02 -21.36 20.83
N VAL A 325 25.33 -21.20 19.70
CA VAL A 325 25.81 -20.40 18.57
C VAL A 325 24.92 -19.17 18.40
N SER A 326 25.51 -17.99 18.59
CA SER A 326 24.80 -16.71 18.53
C SER A 326 25.21 -15.90 17.31
N GLY A 327 24.29 -15.09 16.80
CA GLY A 327 24.50 -14.20 15.66
C GLY A 327 23.20 -13.76 14.99
N THR A 328 23.25 -12.61 14.32
CA THR A 328 22.11 -11.98 13.61
C THR A 328 22.32 -11.89 12.09
N ASP A 329 23.51 -12.27 11.62
CA ASP A 329 23.92 -12.15 10.22
C ASP A 329 23.56 -13.42 9.44
N TYR A 330 22.26 -13.68 9.31
CA TYR A 330 21.75 -14.79 8.51
C TYR A 330 20.61 -14.36 7.60
N LEU A 331 20.34 -15.18 6.60
CA LEU A 331 19.42 -14.90 5.50
C LEU A 331 18.04 -14.49 6.03
N ASN A 332 17.60 -13.30 5.63
CA ASN A 332 16.36 -12.70 6.13
C ASN A 332 15.15 -13.62 5.90
N GLY A 333 14.41 -13.88 6.98
CA GLY A 333 13.20 -14.71 6.94
C GLY A 333 13.42 -16.22 6.99
N VAL A 334 14.66 -16.72 6.89
CA VAL A 334 14.99 -18.16 6.85
C VAL A 334 15.67 -18.58 8.16
N LEU A 335 14.89 -19.04 9.14
CA LEU A 335 15.43 -19.40 10.46
C LEU A 335 16.33 -20.64 10.42
N GLN A 336 16.18 -21.51 9.42
CA GLN A 336 17.08 -22.63 9.18
C GLN A 336 18.48 -22.18 8.74
N ALA A 337 18.65 -20.95 8.24
CA ALA A 337 19.94 -20.42 7.82
C ALA A 337 20.75 -19.82 8.97
N ARG A 338 20.27 -19.91 10.22
CA ARG A 338 20.93 -19.31 11.39
C ARG A 338 22.29 -19.97 11.69
N PRO A 339 23.18 -19.30 12.44
CA PRO A 339 24.56 -19.77 12.70
C PRO A 339 24.71 -21.19 13.24
N SER A 340 23.75 -21.70 14.01
CA SER A 340 23.80 -23.06 14.56
C SER A 340 23.84 -24.16 13.50
N SER A 341 23.35 -23.86 12.29
CA SER A 341 23.31 -24.77 11.15
C SER A 341 24.68 -25.00 10.50
N ALA A 342 25.73 -24.33 11.00
CA ALA A 342 27.12 -24.56 10.63
C ALA A 342 27.90 -25.38 11.70
N LEU A 343 27.18 -26.05 12.59
CA LEU A 343 27.73 -26.80 13.71
C LEU A 343 26.84 -28.00 14.08
N ASP A 344 26.00 -28.47 13.15
CA ASP A 344 25.01 -29.53 13.38
C ASP A 344 25.37 -30.89 12.73
N ASP A 345 26.60 -31.03 12.23
CA ASP A 345 27.15 -32.22 11.55
C ASP A 345 26.33 -32.64 10.32
N ASN A 346 25.75 -31.67 9.59
CA ASN A 346 24.91 -31.91 8.43
C ASN A 346 25.26 -30.99 7.25
N LEU A 347 25.89 -31.57 6.22
CA LEU A 347 26.29 -30.83 5.01
C LEU A 347 25.12 -30.34 4.14
N THR A 348 23.88 -30.73 4.42
CA THR A 348 22.69 -30.21 3.70
C THR A 348 22.10 -28.96 4.36
N THR A 349 22.59 -28.58 5.54
CA THR A 349 22.24 -27.35 6.26
C THR A 349 23.43 -26.39 6.24
N ALA A 350 23.17 -25.10 6.39
CA ALA A 350 24.22 -24.10 6.40
C ALA A 350 23.81 -22.85 7.18
N TRP A 351 24.79 -22.20 7.79
CA TRP A 351 24.69 -20.78 8.10
C TRP A 351 24.81 -20.00 6.80
N THR A 352 23.70 -19.43 6.31
CA THR A 352 23.69 -18.58 5.12
C THR A 352 23.51 -17.14 5.55
N THR A 353 24.43 -16.28 5.15
CA THR A 353 24.44 -14.87 5.52
C THR A 353 23.39 -14.05 4.74
N LYS A 354 23.36 -12.72 4.90
CA LYS A 354 22.45 -11.84 4.16
C LYS A 354 22.98 -11.61 2.73
N PHE A 355 22.24 -10.85 1.92
CA PHE A 355 22.78 -10.29 0.67
C PHE A 355 23.75 -9.13 0.96
N ASP A 356 24.47 -8.69 -0.06
CA ASP A 356 25.49 -7.62 -0.08
C ASP A 356 26.86 -8.03 0.49
N SER A 357 27.68 -7.10 0.98
CA SER A 357 29.01 -7.43 1.51
C SER A 357 28.89 -8.23 2.81
N GLN A 358 29.53 -9.39 2.90
CA GLN A 358 29.50 -10.24 4.09
C GLN A 358 30.70 -10.03 5.00
N VAL A 359 31.65 -9.17 4.62
CA VAL A 359 32.78 -8.80 5.45
C VAL A 359 32.29 -8.26 6.80
N GLY A 360 32.73 -8.89 7.89
CA GLY A 360 32.29 -8.60 9.25
C GLY A 360 31.10 -9.42 9.74
N ALA A 361 30.38 -10.14 8.87
CA ALA A 361 29.31 -11.06 9.28
C ALA A 361 29.86 -12.10 10.25
N THR A 362 29.17 -12.29 11.38
CA THR A 362 29.74 -12.96 12.54
C THR A 362 28.83 -14.05 13.11
N ALA A 363 29.45 -15.18 13.47
CA ALA A 363 28.89 -16.20 14.34
C ALA A 363 29.77 -16.37 15.59
N THR A 364 29.16 -16.45 16.77
CA THR A 364 29.89 -16.68 18.03
C THR A 364 29.47 -18.01 18.65
N VAL A 365 30.40 -18.96 18.69
CA VAL A 365 30.24 -20.26 19.35
C VAL A 365 30.72 -20.14 20.78
N THR A 366 29.85 -20.46 21.75
CA THR A 366 30.19 -20.57 23.17
C THR A 366 30.06 -22.02 23.58
N ASN A 367 31.14 -22.65 24.01
CA ASN A 367 31.19 -24.06 24.36
C ASN A 367 31.23 -24.26 25.89
N PRO A 368 30.58 -25.30 26.44
CA PRO A 368 30.57 -25.55 27.89
C PRO A 368 31.95 -25.95 28.44
N ALA A 369 32.79 -26.55 27.59
CA ALA A 369 34.16 -26.93 27.91
C ALA A 369 35.17 -26.20 27.01
N LEU A 370 36.44 -26.22 27.41
CA LEU A 370 37.53 -25.64 26.61
C LEU A 370 37.70 -26.46 25.31
N LEU A 371 37.60 -25.82 24.15
CA LEU A 371 37.93 -26.42 22.86
C LEU A 371 39.43 -26.32 22.61
N SER A 372 40.03 -27.35 22.02
CA SER A 372 41.42 -27.35 21.58
C SER A 372 41.48 -27.83 20.13
N PHE A 373 42.06 -27.03 19.24
CA PHE A 373 42.15 -27.32 17.80
C PHE A 373 43.38 -26.66 17.18
N ASP A 374 43.93 -27.27 16.13
CA ASP A 374 45.07 -26.76 15.35
C ASP A 374 44.71 -26.40 13.90
N ARG A 375 43.47 -26.72 13.50
CA ARG A 375 42.90 -26.52 12.17
C ARG A 375 41.38 -26.41 12.22
N LEU A 376 40.78 -25.83 11.19
CA LEU A 376 39.34 -25.87 10.92
C LEU A 376 39.09 -26.65 9.62
N ARG A 377 38.19 -27.63 9.66
CA ARG A 377 37.70 -28.33 8.46
C ARG A 377 36.44 -27.64 7.95
N LEU A 378 36.62 -26.48 7.35
CA LEU A 378 35.54 -25.62 6.89
C LEU A 378 34.83 -26.25 5.68
N SER A 379 33.51 -26.38 5.72
CA SER A 379 32.68 -26.80 4.59
C SER A 379 31.79 -25.65 4.14
N VAL A 380 31.84 -25.30 2.86
CA VAL A 380 31.18 -24.12 2.28
C VAL A 380 30.45 -24.53 0.99
N ILE A 381 29.24 -24.00 0.79
CA ILE A 381 28.53 -24.15 -0.49
C ILE A 381 29.22 -23.26 -1.54
N ASN A 382 29.61 -23.84 -2.67
CA ASN A 382 30.44 -23.18 -3.69
C ASN A 382 29.83 -23.23 -5.10
N ASP A 383 28.50 -23.21 -5.18
CA ASP A 383 27.77 -23.13 -6.45
C ASP A 383 27.79 -21.69 -7.05
N ARG A 384 26.98 -21.45 -8.08
CA ARG A 384 26.85 -20.13 -8.74
C ARG A 384 25.91 -19.15 -8.05
N GLU A 385 25.23 -19.57 -6.99
CA GLU A 385 24.26 -18.76 -6.24
C GLU A 385 24.82 -18.31 -4.88
N HIS A 386 26.10 -18.59 -4.61
CA HIS A 386 26.77 -18.23 -3.36
C HIS A 386 28.16 -17.62 -3.59
N SER A 387 28.46 -16.60 -2.79
CA SER A 387 29.83 -16.13 -2.58
C SER A 387 30.58 -17.10 -1.66
N VAL A 388 31.91 -17.07 -1.67
CA VAL A 388 32.74 -17.89 -0.77
C VAL A 388 33.72 -17.03 0.02
N PRO A 389 34.06 -17.38 1.28
CA PRO A 389 35.05 -16.65 2.05
C PRO A 389 36.46 -16.94 1.53
N THR A 390 37.34 -15.94 1.60
CA THR A 390 38.77 -16.07 1.26
C THR A 390 39.67 -15.89 2.47
N ALA A 391 39.16 -15.30 3.55
CA ALA A 391 39.80 -15.29 4.87
C ALA A 391 38.74 -15.20 5.97
N LEU A 392 39.05 -15.74 7.15
CA LEU A 392 38.24 -15.64 8.35
C LEU A 392 39.01 -14.95 9.47
N ASN A 393 38.32 -14.20 10.31
CA ASN A 393 38.83 -13.67 11.55
C ASN A 393 38.32 -14.54 12.71
N LEU A 394 39.23 -15.03 13.54
CA LEU A 394 38.94 -15.78 14.76
C LEU A 394 39.23 -14.87 15.97
N THR A 395 38.23 -14.58 16.77
CA THR A 395 38.40 -13.93 18.09
C THR A 395 38.11 -14.95 19.19
N LEU A 396 39.09 -15.18 20.05
CA LEU A 396 39.00 -16.14 21.16
C LEU A 396 38.71 -15.42 22.49
N ASP A 397 38.76 -16.16 23.60
CA ASP A 397 38.59 -15.63 24.96
C ASP A 397 39.60 -14.52 25.31
N ASP A 398 40.76 -14.50 24.65
CA ASP A 398 41.80 -13.47 24.83
C ASP A 398 41.51 -12.14 24.12
N GLY A 399 40.44 -12.08 23.33
CA GLY A 399 40.06 -10.91 22.55
C GLY A 399 40.98 -10.61 21.35
N ILE A 400 42.02 -11.41 21.11
CA ILE A 400 42.95 -11.21 20.00
C ILE A 400 42.32 -11.74 18.72
N VAL A 401 42.20 -10.86 17.72
CA VAL A 401 41.74 -11.21 16.37
C VAL A 401 42.87 -11.88 15.60
N ARG A 402 42.63 -13.10 15.12
CA ARG A 402 43.56 -13.87 14.29
C ARG A 402 42.95 -14.07 12.92
N THR A 403 43.56 -13.51 11.88
CA THR A 403 43.12 -13.72 10.50
C THR A 403 43.75 -15.00 9.95
N VAL A 404 42.92 -15.93 9.48
CA VAL A 404 43.34 -17.19 8.85
C VAL A 404 42.90 -17.20 7.38
N PRO A 405 43.80 -17.49 6.42
CA PRO A 405 43.44 -17.57 5.02
C PRO A 405 42.62 -18.83 4.74
N VAL A 406 41.55 -18.71 3.96
CA VAL A 406 40.79 -19.86 3.46
C VAL A 406 41.45 -20.32 2.16
N PRO A 407 41.81 -21.61 2.02
CA PRO A 407 42.29 -22.15 0.74
C PRO A 407 41.33 -21.84 -0.41
N GLU A 408 41.84 -21.78 -1.64
CA GLU A 408 41.00 -21.48 -2.80
C GLU A 408 39.85 -22.49 -2.95
N ILE A 409 38.63 -21.99 -2.95
CA ILE A 409 37.41 -22.75 -3.21
C ILE A 409 36.89 -22.33 -4.60
N PRO A 410 36.95 -23.20 -5.63
CA PRO A 410 36.44 -22.88 -6.96
C PRO A 410 34.91 -22.82 -6.96
N THR A 411 34.31 -22.04 -7.86
CA THR A 411 32.86 -22.10 -8.11
C THR A 411 32.53 -23.23 -9.07
N VAL A 412 31.46 -23.97 -8.79
CA VAL A 412 30.97 -25.09 -9.61
C VAL A 412 29.51 -24.90 -10.05
N ASP A 413 29.11 -25.69 -11.04
CA ASP A 413 27.79 -25.58 -11.71
C ASP A 413 26.66 -26.26 -10.95
N GLU A 414 26.99 -27.27 -10.14
CA GLU A 414 26.02 -28.05 -9.36
C GLU A 414 25.50 -27.21 -8.20
N LEU A 415 24.21 -26.88 -8.24
CA LEU A 415 23.51 -26.13 -7.19
C LEU A 415 23.58 -26.89 -5.86
N GLY A 416 23.96 -26.19 -4.79
CA GLY A 416 24.11 -26.77 -3.46
C GLY A 416 25.38 -27.63 -3.26
N ASN A 417 26.32 -27.66 -4.22
CA ASN A 417 27.58 -28.38 -4.02
C ASN A 417 28.36 -27.81 -2.82
N VAL A 418 28.95 -28.70 -2.02
CA VAL A 418 29.74 -28.35 -0.84
C VAL A 418 31.21 -28.68 -1.07
N ALA A 419 32.09 -27.71 -0.84
CA ALA A 419 33.54 -27.88 -0.80
C ALA A 419 34.05 -27.85 0.64
N THR A 420 34.91 -28.80 1.00
CA THR A 420 35.57 -28.85 2.31
C THR A 420 37.05 -28.54 2.17
N VAL A 421 37.56 -27.61 2.98
CA VAL A 421 38.96 -27.20 3.01
C VAL A 421 39.52 -27.26 4.43
N GLU A 422 40.82 -27.55 4.56
CA GLU A 422 41.52 -27.48 5.85
C GLU A 422 42.22 -26.12 6.00
N ILE A 423 41.90 -25.41 7.08
CA ILE A 423 42.50 -24.11 7.43
C ILE A 423 43.41 -24.32 8.64
N PRO A 424 44.74 -24.29 8.51
CA PRO A 424 45.65 -24.34 9.65
C PRO A 424 45.46 -23.11 10.53
N THR A 425 45.22 -23.30 11.83
CA THR A 425 45.07 -22.20 12.80
C THR A 425 46.28 -22.06 13.72
N GLY A 426 47.15 -23.08 13.74
CA GLY A 426 48.05 -23.30 14.87
C GLY A 426 47.27 -23.74 16.11
N GLN A 427 47.97 -24.20 17.14
CA GLN A 427 47.34 -24.68 18.37
C GLN A 427 46.60 -23.54 19.08
N LEU A 428 45.27 -23.62 19.11
CA LEU A 428 44.38 -22.69 19.79
C LEU A 428 43.57 -23.42 20.86
N SER A 429 43.19 -22.67 21.90
CA SER A 429 42.35 -23.19 22.98
C SER A 429 41.42 -22.09 23.49
N SER A 430 40.10 -22.31 23.45
CA SER A 430 39.11 -21.30 23.83
C SER A 430 37.74 -21.92 24.17
N ARG A 431 36.96 -21.27 25.03
CA ARG A 431 35.53 -21.58 25.23
C ARG A 431 34.64 -20.79 24.30
N VAL A 432 35.01 -19.54 24.00
CA VAL A 432 34.31 -18.69 23.03
C VAL A 432 35.16 -18.60 21.76
N VAL A 433 34.56 -18.92 20.63
CA VAL A 433 35.17 -18.73 19.30
C VAL A 433 34.21 -17.90 18.48
N ARG A 434 34.58 -16.65 18.24
CA ARG A 434 33.89 -15.78 17.29
C ARG A 434 34.56 -15.91 15.93
N ILE A 435 33.78 -16.32 14.93
CA ILE A 435 34.20 -16.48 13.55
C ILE A 435 33.53 -15.36 12.75
N SER A 436 34.32 -14.51 12.11
CA SER A 436 33.79 -13.49 11.20
C SER A 436 34.45 -13.58 9.82
N ILE A 437 33.68 -13.23 8.79
CA ILE A 437 34.18 -13.20 7.41
C ILE A 437 35.14 -12.01 7.28
N ALA A 438 36.42 -12.26 7.00
CA ALA A 438 37.42 -11.21 6.86
C ALA A 438 37.50 -10.68 5.42
N SER A 439 37.34 -11.58 4.45
CA SER A 439 37.28 -11.24 3.03
C SER A 439 36.51 -12.31 2.26
N GLU A 440 36.00 -11.95 1.09
CA GLU A 440 35.15 -12.80 0.26
C GLU A 440 35.53 -12.74 -1.22
N ARG A 441 35.19 -13.80 -1.95
CA ARG A 441 35.08 -13.79 -3.41
C ARG A 441 33.60 -13.67 -3.75
N ALA A 442 33.19 -12.46 -4.09
CA ALA A 442 31.81 -12.14 -4.38
C ALA A 442 31.32 -12.80 -5.68
N VAL A 443 30.12 -13.39 -5.62
CA VAL A 443 29.28 -13.67 -6.79
C VAL A 443 28.14 -12.66 -6.77
N THR A 444 27.75 -12.13 -7.92
CA THR A 444 26.72 -11.09 -7.99
C THR A 444 25.50 -11.53 -8.77
N THR A 445 24.34 -11.02 -8.37
CA THR A 445 23.08 -11.15 -9.10
C THR A 445 22.45 -9.79 -9.35
N LYS A 446 21.50 -9.72 -10.28
CA LYS A 446 20.71 -8.52 -10.52
C LYS A 446 19.59 -8.43 -9.48
N GLU A 447 19.51 -7.27 -8.84
CA GLU A 447 18.42 -6.90 -7.95
C GLU A 447 17.15 -6.60 -8.76
N TYR A 448 16.00 -7.10 -8.30
CA TYR A 448 14.75 -7.13 -9.07
C TYR A 448 14.14 -5.73 -9.34
N PHE A 449 14.23 -4.80 -8.39
CA PHE A 449 13.61 -3.48 -8.48
C PHE A 449 14.40 -2.48 -9.34
N SER A 450 15.71 -2.38 -9.11
CA SER A 450 16.61 -1.40 -9.71
C SER A 450 17.44 -1.95 -10.88
N GLY A 451 17.56 -3.28 -10.99
CA GLY A 451 18.50 -3.94 -11.91
C GLY A 451 19.97 -3.81 -11.49
N GLY A 452 20.25 -3.19 -10.33
CA GLY A 452 21.59 -3.06 -9.75
C GLY A 452 22.22 -4.42 -9.44
N GLN A 453 23.56 -4.47 -9.36
CA GLN A 453 24.24 -5.68 -8.91
C GLN A 453 24.24 -5.74 -7.38
N ARG A 454 23.88 -6.90 -6.83
CA ARG A 454 24.04 -7.22 -5.40
C ARG A 454 24.89 -8.45 -5.24
N ILE A 455 25.68 -8.47 -4.17
CA ILE A 455 26.52 -9.62 -3.80
C ILE A 455 25.62 -10.69 -3.19
N LEU A 456 25.81 -11.94 -3.63
CA LEU A 456 25.10 -13.11 -3.13
C LEU A 456 25.66 -13.56 -1.77
N PRO A 457 24.83 -14.16 -0.90
CA PRO A 457 25.25 -14.64 0.41
C PRO A 457 26.42 -15.62 0.39
N ILE A 458 27.10 -15.75 1.54
CA ILE A 458 27.98 -16.89 1.83
C ILE A 458 27.18 -17.94 2.60
N ALA A 459 27.34 -19.22 2.26
CA ALA A 459 26.74 -20.32 3.01
C ALA A 459 27.82 -21.30 3.52
N ILE A 460 28.02 -21.31 4.85
CA ILE A 460 28.95 -22.21 5.54
C ILE A 460 28.14 -23.39 6.08
N ALA A 461 28.38 -24.58 5.53
CA ALA A 461 27.74 -25.81 5.96
C ALA A 461 28.30 -26.32 7.29
N GLU A 462 29.61 -26.20 7.51
CA GLU A 462 30.24 -26.59 8.79
C GLU A 462 31.46 -25.72 9.08
N PHE A 463 31.57 -25.20 10.31
CA PHE A 463 32.77 -24.48 10.78
C PHE A 463 33.99 -25.39 10.95
N GLY A 464 33.78 -26.69 11.18
CA GLY A 464 34.85 -27.65 11.43
C GLY A 464 35.53 -27.49 12.79
N LEU A 465 34.82 -26.93 13.78
CA LEU A 465 35.25 -26.92 15.18
C LEU A 465 35.05 -28.31 15.82
N PRO A 466 35.83 -28.70 16.85
CA PRO A 466 35.68 -30.00 17.52
C PRO A 466 34.53 -29.99 18.54
N THR A 467 33.33 -29.56 18.12
CA THR A 467 32.11 -29.55 18.91
C THR A 467 30.90 -29.54 17.98
N ARG A 468 29.71 -29.87 18.50
CA ARG A 468 28.45 -29.85 17.75
C ARG A 468 27.31 -29.37 18.62
N VAL A 469 26.33 -28.71 18.03
CA VAL A 469 25.10 -28.33 18.77
C VAL A 469 24.27 -29.57 19.12
N GLY A 470 23.43 -29.45 20.16
CA GLY A 470 22.48 -30.51 20.52
C GLY A 470 21.39 -30.65 19.47
N ALA A 471 20.85 -31.86 19.27
CA ALA A 471 19.74 -32.07 18.35
C ALA A 471 18.47 -31.33 18.84
N THR A 472 17.68 -30.79 17.90
CA THR A 472 16.39 -30.19 18.25
C THR A 472 15.34 -31.27 18.52
N PRO A 473 14.41 -31.05 19.47
CA PRO A 473 13.27 -31.93 19.67
C PRO A 473 12.31 -31.89 18.48
N ALA A 474 11.37 -32.86 18.42
CA ALA A 474 10.33 -32.88 17.39
C ALA A 474 9.23 -31.82 17.63
N THR A 475 8.90 -31.57 18.90
CA THR A 475 7.83 -30.67 19.35
C THR A 475 8.40 -29.49 20.12
N LEU A 476 7.70 -28.35 20.07
CA LEU A 476 8.09 -27.18 20.85
C LEU A 476 7.97 -27.44 22.36
N PRO A 477 8.82 -26.81 23.19
CA PRO A 477 8.66 -26.83 24.64
C PRO A 477 7.31 -26.21 25.05
N SER A 478 6.56 -26.90 25.90
CA SER A 478 5.31 -26.38 26.50
C SER A 478 5.64 -25.51 27.73
N LEU A 479 6.41 -24.45 27.50
CA LEU A 479 6.77 -23.49 28.56
C LEU A 479 5.69 -22.42 28.68
N CYS A 480 5.20 -22.21 29.90
CA CYS A 480 4.28 -21.11 30.15
C CYS A 480 5.01 -19.77 30.22
N ARG A 481 4.60 -18.82 29.37
CA ARG A 481 5.15 -17.48 29.21
C ARG A 481 4.10 -16.43 29.54
N THR A 482 4.43 -15.48 30.41
CA THR A 482 3.54 -14.37 30.81
C THR A 482 3.94 -13.04 30.18
N ASP A 483 5.02 -13.01 29.40
CA ASP A 483 5.57 -11.81 28.78
C ASP A 483 5.05 -11.56 27.35
N LEU A 484 4.17 -12.43 26.84
CA LEU A 484 3.72 -12.40 25.44
C LEU A 484 2.51 -11.49 25.19
N LEU A 485 1.57 -11.41 26.14
CA LEU A 485 0.30 -10.70 25.97
C LEU A 485 -0.18 -10.15 27.31
N LYS A 486 -0.72 -8.93 27.28
CA LYS A 486 -1.42 -8.27 28.38
C LYS A 486 -2.85 -7.91 27.97
N LEU A 487 -3.76 -8.06 28.92
CA LEU A 487 -5.15 -7.61 28.83
C LEU A 487 -5.41 -6.66 29.99
N ASP A 488 -5.78 -5.42 29.70
CA ASP A 488 -5.92 -4.32 30.67
C ASP A 488 -4.69 -4.18 31.59
N GLY A 489 -3.51 -4.28 30.98
CA GLY A 489 -2.22 -4.24 31.67
C GLY A 489 -1.85 -5.52 32.46
N GLN A 490 -2.77 -6.48 32.59
CA GLN A 490 -2.54 -7.74 33.30
C GLN A 490 -1.89 -8.80 32.39
N PRO A 491 -0.70 -9.33 32.74
CA PRO A 491 -0.05 -10.40 32.00
C PRO A 491 -0.92 -11.66 31.89
N GLN A 492 -0.98 -12.24 30.69
CA GLN A 492 -1.69 -13.49 30.42
C GLN A 492 -0.68 -14.61 30.12
N GLY A 493 -0.87 -15.78 30.74
CA GLY A 493 0.01 -16.94 30.58
C GLY A 493 -0.33 -17.75 29.34
N PHE A 494 0.63 -17.92 28.42
CA PHE A 494 0.48 -18.74 27.21
C PHE A 494 1.66 -19.69 26.98
N ALA A 495 1.38 -20.81 26.32
CA ALA A 495 2.38 -21.72 25.78
C ALA A 495 2.23 -21.83 24.25
N LEU A 496 3.30 -22.29 23.60
CA LEU A 496 3.30 -22.59 22.16
C LEU A 496 3.00 -24.06 21.94
N GLU A 497 2.08 -24.36 21.01
CA GLU A 497 1.75 -25.74 20.63
C GLU A 497 2.02 -25.96 19.14
N GLY A 498 2.93 -26.90 18.83
CA GLY A 498 3.33 -27.23 17.47
C GLY A 498 4.66 -27.98 17.37
N THR A 499 5.15 -28.17 16.15
CA THR A 499 6.44 -28.83 15.88
C THR A 499 7.57 -27.82 15.69
N VAL A 500 8.79 -28.23 16.01
CA VAL A 500 9.99 -27.42 15.73
C VAL A 500 10.14 -27.16 14.23
N ALA A 501 9.85 -28.16 13.39
CA ALA A 501 9.89 -28.01 11.94
C ALA A 501 8.97 -26.89 11.44
N ASN A 502 7.72 -26.83 11.93
CA ASN A 502 6.78 -25.77 11.57
C ASN A 502 7.25 -24.40 12.09
N ALA A 503 7.83 -24.36 13.29
CA ALA A 503 8.33 -23.12 13.87
C ALA A 503 9.51 -22.53 13.09
N LEU A 504 10.49 -23.36 12.73
CA LEU A 504 11.63 -22.95 11.92
C LEU A 504 11.21 -22.58 10.49
N ALA A 505 10.22 -23.28 9.92
CA ALA A 505 9.61 -22.91 8.63
C ALA A 505 8.70 -21.67 8.71
N ARG A 506 8.56 -21.06 9.90
CA ARG A 506 7.68 -19.92 10.17
C ARG A 506 6.24 -20.15 9.70
N SER A 507 5.80 -21.39 9.80
CA SER A 507 4.39 -21.73 9.72
C SER A 507 3.68 -21.23 10.98
N PRO A 508 2.41 -20.82 10.91
CA PRO A 508 1.74 -20.28 12.08
C PRO A 508 1.49 -21.37 13.14
N ILE A 509 2.00 -21.14 14.35
CA ILE A 509 1.95 -21.99 15.55
C ILE A 509 0.76 -21.55 16.43
N ALA A 510 0.14 -22.48 17.16
CA ALA A 510 -0.92 -22.13 18.10
C ALA A 510 -0.35 -21.51 19.38
N LEU A 511 -0.99 -20.43 19.85
CA LEU A 511 -0.78 -19.83 21.16
C LEU A 511 -1.94 -20.24 22.05
N VAL A 512 -1.66 -21.06 23.05
CA VAL A 512 -2.68 -21.67 23.92
C VAL A 512 -2.51 -21.19 25.36
N PRO A 513 -3.60 -20.88 26.08
CA PRO A 513 -3.49 -20.44 27.47
C PRO A 513 -2.85 -21.49 28.38
N CYS A 514 -2.10 -21.04 29.38
CA CYS A 514 -1.56 -21.90 30.43
C CYS A 514 -2.57 -22.18 31.54
N GLY A 515 -2.56 -23.40 32.06
CA GLY A 515 -3.36 -23.83 33.21
C GLY A 515 -4.27 -25.00 32.86
N ALA A 516 -4.69 -25.76 33.87
CA ALA A 516 -5.72 -26.78 33.66
C ALA A 516 -7.02 -26.07 33.26
N SER A 517 -7.61 -26.46 32.13
CA SER A 517 -8.95 -26.00 31.75
C SER A 517 -9.90 -26.17 32.94
N PRO A 518 -10.62 -25.10 33.39
CA PRO A 518 -10.86 -23.83 32.70
C PRO A 518 -10.11 -22.59 33.28
N ALA A 519 -8.91 -22.72 33.83
CA ALA A 519 -8.24 -21.66 34.61
C ALA A 519 -7.62 -20.47 33.83
N SER A 520 -7.96 -20.26 32.55
CA SER A 520 -7.37 -19.19 31.71
C SER A 520 -8.43 -18.36 30.99
N VAL A 521 -9.37 -17.84 31.77
CA VAL A 521 -10.48 -17.03 31.29
C VAL A 521 -10.47 -15.67 31.97
N SER A 522 -10.87 -14.63 31.23
CA SER A 522 -10.93 -13.25 31.70
C SER A 522 -12.37 -12.77 31.70
N ARG A 523 -12.87 -12.32 32.86
CA ARG A 523 -14.16 -11.63 32.96
C ARG A 523 -13.94 -10.18 32.53
N LEU A 524 -14.62 -9.76 31.48
CA LEU A 524 -14.60 -8.38 30.99
C LEU A 524 -15.95 -7.74 31.27
N ASP A 525 -15.94 -6.52 31.80
CA ASP A 525 -17.14 -5.74 32.06
C ASP A 525 -17.54 -4.92 30.83
N VAL A 526 -18.69 -4.25 30.88
CA VAL A 526 -19.09 -3.34 29.81
C VAL A 526 -18.13 -2.15 29.76
N GLY A 527 -17.62 -1.81 28.58
CA GLY A 527 -16.72 -0.69 28.38
C GLY A 527 -15.56 -1.00 27.43
N ASP A 528 -14.59 -0.11 27.41
CA ASP A 528 -13.42 -0.24 26.54
C ASP A 528 -12.29 -0.98 27.27
N HIS A 529 -11.66 -1.93 26.58
CA HIS A 529 -10.60 -2.78 27.08
C HIS A 529 -9.36 -2.69 26.19
N GLN A 530 -8.19 -2.90 26.79
CA GLN A 530 -6.89 -2.80 26.11
C GLN A 530 -6.24 -4.16 25.97
N LEU A 531 -5.83 -4.48 24.74
CA LEU A 531 -5.01 -5.65 24.43
C LEU A 531 -3.67 -5.20 23.87
N GLU A 532 -2.59 -5.69 24.46
CA GLU A 532 -1.22 -5.43 24.03
C GLU A 532 -0.44 -6.76 23.94
N THR A 533 0.25 -6.99 22.82
CA THR A 533 1.22 -8.09 22.71
C THR A 533 2.64 -7.57 22.81
N ALA A 534 3.59 -8.42 23.16
CA ALA A 534 5.01 -8.07 23.05
C ALA A 534 5.44 -7.96 21.57
N LYS A 535 6.49 -7.17 21.33
CA LYS A 535 7.17 -7.14 20.03
C LYS A 535 7.98 -8.42 19.84
N GLY A 536 7.86 -9.03 18.66
CA GLY A 536 8.62 -10.25 18.37
C GLY A 536 10.13 -10.05 18.32
N LEU A 537 10.60 -8.82 18.09
CA LEU A 537 12.02 -8.46 18.18
C LEU A 537 12.57 -8.54 19.61
N ASP A 538 11.71 -8.48 20.64
CA ASP A 538 12.10 -8.55 22.04
C ASP A 538 12.00 -9.98 22.59
N THR A 539 10.97 -10.73 22.18
CA THR A 539 10.66 -12.07 22.71
C THR A 539 11.05 -13.22 21.80
N GLY A 540 11.35 -12.94 20.53
CA GLY A 540 11.52 -13.93 19.46
C GLY A 540 10.22 -14.51 18.90
N ILE A 541 9.04 -14.00 19.32
CA ILE A 541 7.72 -14.51 18.93
C ILE A 541 6.86 -13.36 18.39
N ASP A 542 6.53 -13.39 17.10
CA ASP A 542 5.57 -12.48 16.48
C ASP A 542 4.14 -13.00 16.72
N ILE A 543 3.30 -12.27 17.46
CA ILE A 543 1.88 -12.64 17.63
C ILE A 543 1.06 -12.12 16.45
N ASP A 544 0.80 -12.98 15.48
CA ASP A 544 0.13 -12.61 14.23
C ASP A 544 -1.37 -12.33 14.40
N SER A 545 -2.04 -13.09 15.27
CA SER A 545 -3.44 -12.88 15.57
C SER A 545 -3.85 -13.34 16.97
N VAL A 546 -4.84 -12.66 17.53
CA VAL A 546 -5.48 -13.00 18.81
C VAL A 546 -6.98 -13.10 18.62
N GLU A 547 -7.57 -14.11 19.26
CA GLU A 547 -9.00 -14.30 19.42
C GLU A 547 -9.36 -14.18 20.90
N LEU A 548 -10.42 -13.43 21.21
CA LEU A 548 -11.13 -13.49 22.49
C LEU A 548 -12.53 -14.00 22.21
N ARG A 549 -12.94 -15.09 22.85
CA ARG A 549 -14.24 -15.71 22.62
C ARG A 549 -14.99 -15.94 23.91
N THR A 550 -16.29 -15.66 23.93
CA THR A 550 -17.16 -15.93 25.09
C THR A 550 -17.15 -17.41 25.48
N VAL A 551 -17.10 -17.69 26.78
CA VAL A 551 -17.17 -19.03 27.37
C VAL A 551 -18.20 -19.12 28.52
N PRO A 552 -18.95 -20.23 28.64
CA PRO A 552 -18.98 -21.38 27.75
C PRO A 552 -19.54 -20.99 26.38
N VAL A 553 -19.00 -21.62 25.33
CA VAL A 553 -19.46 -21.40 23.97
C VAL A 553 -20.80 -22.08 23.81
N THR A 554 -21.79 -21.35 23.32
CA THR A 554 -23.05 -21.97 22.88
C THR A 554 -22.81 -22.57 21.49
N PRO A 555 -22.92 -23.90 21.31
CA PRO A 555 -22.75 -24.53 20.01
C PRO A 555 -23.71 -23.90 19.01
N VAL A 556 -23.17 -23.44 17.89
CA VAL A 556 -24.00 -22.96 16.80
C VAL A 556 -24.47 -24.20 16.04
N THR A 557 -25.69 -24.64 16.30
CA THR A 557 -26.31 -25.68 15.48
C THR A 557 -26.42 -25.17 14.05
N ALA A 558 -25.91 -25.96 13.10
CA ALA A 558 -26.20 -25.81 11.68
C ALA A 558 -27.72 -25.69 11.52
N ALA A 559 -28.18 -24.89 10.54
CA ALA A 559 -29.61 -24.74 10.33
C ALA A 559 -30.16 -26.11 9.91
N THR A 560 -30.94 -26.75 10.77
CA THR A 560 -31.45 -28.11 10.51
C THR A 560 -32.55 -28.15 9.45
N ASP A 561 -33.14 -26.98 9.16
CA ASP A 561 -34.26 -26.79 8.24
C ASP A 561 -33.91 -25.80 7.10
N VAL A 562 -32.70 -25.89 6.53
CA VAL A 562 -32.37 -25.11 5.33
C VAL A 562 -33.21 -25.63 4.15
N PRO A 563 -33.93 -24.76 3.42
CA PRO A 563 -34.68 -25.17 2.24
C PRO A 563 -33.78 -25.83 1.19
N VAL A 564 -34.31 -26.86 0.51
CA VAL A 564 -33.62 -27.45 -0.63
C VAL A 564 -33.75 -26.47 -1.80
N THR A 565 -32.62 -26.08 -2.38
CA THR A 565 -32.58 -25.15 -3.51
C THR A 565 -32.00 -25.84 -4.74
N SER A 566 -32.68 -25.69 -5.87
CA SER A 566 -32.16 -26.07 -7.18
C SER A 566 -32.25 -24.90 -8.13
N ALA A 567 -31.12 -24.48 -8.68
CA ALA A 567 -31.04 -23.34 -9.58
C ALA A 567 -30.72 -23.81 -11.00
N THR A 568 -31.42 -23.26 -11.98
CA THR A 568 -31.11 -23.42 -13.40
C THR A 568 -30.85 -22.05 -14.00
N GLU A 569 -29.72 -21.91 -14.69
CA GLU A 569 -29.46 -20.72 -15.51
C GLU A 569 -30.40 -20.75 -16.73
N THR A 570 -31.27 -19.75 -16.85
CA THR A 570 -32.21 -19.63 -17.98
C THR A 570 -31.67 -18.72 -19.09
N GLY A 571 -30.48 -18.16 -18.89
CA GLY A 571 -29.77 -17.27 -19.79
C GLY A 571 -28.67 -16.51 -19.04
N THR A 572 -27.80 -15.78 -19.75
CA THR A 572 -26.57 -15.19 -19.21
C THR A 572 -26.76 -14.34 -17.95
N ASN A 573 -27.91 -13.67 -17.80
CA ASN A 573 -28.23 -12.81 -16.66
C ASN A 573 -29.61 -13.15 -16.05
N SER A 574 -30.00 -14.43 -16.08
CA SER A 574 -31.29 -14.89 -15.56
C SER A 574 -31.20 -16.30 -14.98
N TYR A 575 -31.83 -16.49 -13.83
CA TYR A 575 -31.85 -17.75 -13.10
C TYR A 575 -33.28 -18.09 -12.70
N SER A 576 -33.61 -19.37 -12.70
CA SER A 576 -34.83 -19.90 -12.09
C SER A 576 -34.44 -20.81 -10.94
N VAL A 577 -34.89 -20.46 -9.74
CA VAL A 577 -34.53 -21.14 -8.49
C VAL A 577 -35.77 -21.79 -7.91
N THR A 578 -35.79 -23.11 -7.85
CA THR A 578 -36.84 -23.87 -7.17
C THR A 578 -36.43 -24.09 -5.72
N ILE A 579 -37.36 -23.80 -4.82
CA ILE A 579 -37.18 -23.88 -3.37
C ILE A 579 -38.20 -24.89 -2.85
N GLU A 580 -37.74 -25.85 -2.05
CA GLU A 580 -38.56 -26.91 -1.48
C GLU A 580 -38.32 -27.04 0.03
N ASN A 581 -39.32 -27.55 0.75
CA ASN A 581 -39.27 -27.82 2.19
C ASN A 581 -38.92 -26.59 3.05
N SER A 582 -39.33 -25.39 2.63
CA SER A 582 -39.17 -24.20 3.45
C SER A 582 -40.24 -24.14 4.56
N THR A 583 -39.79 -24.06 5.82
CA THR A 583 -40.65 -24.09 7.01
C THR A 583 -40.50 -22.87 7.91
N VAL A 584 -39.37 -22.16 7.79
CA VAL A 584 -39.05 -20.95 8.56
C VAL A 584 -38.46 -19.87 7.63
N PRO A 585 -38.52 -18.58 8.01
CA PRO A 585 -37.92 -17.51 7.22
C PRO A 585 -36.44 -17.74 6.92
N PHE A 586 -36.02 -17.48 5.68
CA PHE A 586 -34.65 -17.71 5.22
C PHE A 586 -34.22 -16.67 4.18
N TRP A 587 -32.91 -16.58 3.95
CA TRP A 587 -32.34 -15.69 2.95
C TRP A 587 -32.02 -16.45 1.67
N LEU A 588 -32.56 -15.99 0.54
CA LEU A 588 -32.13 -16.40 -0.78
C LEU A 588 -30.97 -15.50 -1.22
N VAL A 589 -29.79 -16.09 -1.41
CA VAL A 589 -28.56 -15.35 -1.73
C VAL A 589 -28.13 -15.66 -3.16
N LEU A 590 -27.96 -14.61 -3.96
CA LEU A 590 -27.30 -14.67 -5.26
C LEU A 590 -25.85 -14.21 -5.09
N GLY A 591 -24.90 -15.13 -5.32
CA GLY A 591 -23.44 -14.90 -5.26
C GLY A 591 -22.88 -14.01 -6.39
N GLN A 592 -23.60 -12.95 -6.74
CA GLN A 592 -23.21 -11.88 -7.66
C GLN A 592 -23.15 -10.57 -6.86
N SER A 593 -22.29 -9.63 -7.28
CA SER A 593 -22.18 -8.33 -6.62
C SER A 593 -23.52 -7.61 -6.51
N LEU A 594 -23.77 -6.99 -5.36
CA LEU A 594 -24.98 -6.24 -5.05
C LEU A 594 -25.23 -5.19 -6.14
N SER A 595 -26.46 -5.17 -6.65
CA SER A 595 -26.90 -4.10 -7.54
C SER A 595 -28.42 -4.03 -7.56
N GLU A 596 -28.94 -2.80 -7.57
CA GLU A 596 -30.37 -2.52 -7.78
C GLU A 596 -30.90 -3.02 -9.15
N GLY A 597 -30.01 -3.40 -10.08
CA GLY A 597 -30.38 -3.99 -11.35
C GLY A 597 -30.90 -5.44 -11.24
N TRP A 598 -30.59 -6.16 -10.15
CA TRP A 598 -31.11 -7.50 -9.92
C TRP A 598 -32.52 -7.44 -9.32
N SER A 599 -33.44 -8.21 -9.91
CA SER A 599 -34.79 -8.38 -9.39
C SER A 599 -35.12 -9.85 -9.20
N ALA A 600 -35.74 -10.20 -8.07
CA ALA A 600 -36.24 -11.54 -7.79
C ALA A 600 -37.77 -11.51 -7.63
N THR A 601 -38.47 -12.42 -8.31
CA THR A 601 -39.94 -12.50 -8.29
C THR A 601 -40.39 -13.94 -8.11
N VAL A 602 -41.35 -14.18 -7.23
CA VAL A 602 -41.97 -15.51 -7.11
C VAL A 602 -42.83 -15.77 -8.34
N ARG A 603 -42.65 -16.91 -9.01
CA ARG A 603 -43.38 -17.23 -10.22
C ARG A 603 -44.88 -17.30 -9.95
N GLY A 604 -45.66 -16.46 -10.62
CA GLY A 604 -47.10 -16.31 -10.38
C GLY A 604 -47.45 -15.62 -9.06
N GLY A 605 -46.47 -15.03 -8.37
CA GLY A 605 -46.61 -14.36 -7.09
C GLY A 605 -45.99 -12.95 -7.09
N PRO A 606 -45.78 -12.36 -5.89
CA PRO A 606 -45.25 -11.00 -5.77
C PRO A 606 -43.75 -10.92 -6.04
N SER A 607 -43.28 -9.69 -6.30
CA SER A 607 -41.86 -9.34 -6.26
C SER A 607 -41.31 -9.48 -4.84
N LEU A 608 -40.06 -9.92 -4.72
CA LEU A 608 -39.34 -9.98 -3.43
C LEU A 608 -38.74 -8.64 -3.02
N GLY A 609 -38.94 -7.58 -3.83
CA GLY A 609 -38.42 -6.25 -3.58
C GLY A 609 -36.95 -6.08 -3.98
N SER A 610 -36.36 -4.98 -3.50
CA SER A 610 -34.95 -4.66 -3.77
C SER A 610 -34.00 -5.62 -3.04
N PRO A 611 -32.85 -5.96 -3.64
CA PRO A 611 -31.86 -6.79 -2.97
C PRO A 611 -31.26 -6.08 -1.74
N THR A 612 -30.96 -6.87 -0.72
CA THR A 612 -30.24 -6.46 0.49
C THR A 612 -28.79 -6.93 0.40
N LEU A 613 -27.82 -6.12 0.85
CA LEU A 613 -26.42 -6.55 0.94
C LEU A 613 -26.27 -7.67 1.97
N ILE A 614 -25.73 -8.81 1.54
CA ILE A 614 -25.46 -9.97 2.39
C ILE A 614 -24.09 -10.55 2.05
N ASP A 615 -23.45 -11.21 3.01
CA ASP A 615 -22.12 -11.83 2.84
C ASP A 615 -21.03 -10.87 2.33
N GLY A 616 -21.26 -9.57 2.57
CA GLY A 616 -20.36 -8.48 2.22
C GLY A 616 -20.26 -8.09 0.76
N PHE A 617 -20.92 -8.81 -0.15
CA PHE A 617 -20.96 -8.42 -1.56
C PHE A 617 -22.23 -8.85 -2.29
N ALA A 618 -22.97 -9.84 -1.79
CA ALA A 618 -23.99 -10.54 -2.53
C ALA A 618 -25.36 -9.84 -2.47
N ASN A 619 -26.25 -10.23 -3.39
CA ASN A 619 -27.66 -9.83 -3.36
C ASN A 619 -28.45 -10.84 -2.51
N GLY A 620 -29.20 -10.36 -1.53
CA GLY A 620 -30.04 -11.19 -0.67
C GLY A 620 -31.51 -10.75 -0.67
N TRP A 621 -32.42 -11.72 -0.62
CA TRP A 621 -33.85 -11.49 -0.38
C TRP A 621 -34.34 -12.34 0.79
N LEU A 622 -34.95 -11.70 1.79
CA LEU A 622 -35.60 -12.39 2.89
C LEU A 622 -36.91 -12.99 2.39
N ILE A 623 -37.08 -14.30 2.56
CA ILE A 623 -38.29 -15.01 2.19
C ILE A 623 -38.95 -15.54 3.46
N ASP A 624 -40.26 -15.28 3.57
CA ASP A 624 -41.11 -15.83 4.61
C ASP A 624 -42.04 -16.91 4.01
N PRO A 625 -41.85 -18.21 4.35
CA PRO A 625 -42.71 -19.29 3.90
C PRO A 625 -44.19 -19.12 4.29
N ALA A 626 -44.51 -18.30 5.30
CA ALA A 626 -45.89 -17.97 5.63
C ALA A 626 -46.60 -17.21 4.49
N VAL A 627 -45.83 -16.53 3.62
CA VAL A 627 -46.33 -15.80 2.45
C VAL A 627 -46.16 -16.60 1.16
N THR A 628 -45.02 -17.27 0.97
CA THR A 628 -44.68 -17.95 -0.30
C THR A 628 -45.09 -19.43 -0.35
N GLY A 629 -45.45 -20.03 0.79
CA GLY A 629 -45.66 -21.47 0.92
C GLY A 629 -44.34 -22.25 1.03
N SER A 630 -44.44 -23.56 1.25
CA SER A 630 -43.29 -24.43 1.50
C SER A 630 -42.46 -24.76 0.25
N THR A 631 -43.08 -24.74 -0.92
CA THR A 631 -42.47 -25.06 -2.21
C THR A 631 -42.91 -24.08 -3.29
N PHE A 632 -41.95 -23.44 -3.96
CA PHE A 632 -42.21 -22.42 -4.98
C PHE A 632 -40.97 -22.18 -5.86
N THR A 633 -41.11 -21.40 -6.92
CA THR A 633 -40.00 -21.03 -7.82
C THR A 633 -39.82 -19.52 -7.83
N VAL A 634 -38.58 -19.06 -7.77
CA VAL A 634 -38.16 -17.65 -7.87
C VAL A 634 -37.43 -17.45 -9.20
N ASP A 635 -37.88 -16.49 -9.98
CA ASP A 635 -37.17 -16.04 -11.19
C ASP A 635 -36.34 -14.79 -10.83
N ILE A 636 -35.02 -14.89 -11.00
CA ILE A 636 -34.05 -13.83 -10.73
C ILE A 636 -33.51 -13.33 -12.07
N THR A 637 -33.62 -12.03 -12.34
CA THR A 637 -33.23 -11.46 -13.64
C THR A 637 -32.53 -10.12 -13.51
N TRP A 638 -31.58 -9.84 -14.42
CA TRP A 638 -30.99 -8.51 -14.58
C TRP A 638 -31.94 -7.59 -15.36
N ALA A 639 -32.68 -6.76 -14.63
CA ALA A 639 -33.71 -5.89 -15.18
C ALA A 639 -33.19 -4.86 -16.22
N PRO A 640 -31.98 -4.27 -16.11
CA PRO A 640 -31.48 -3.32 -17.11
C PRO A 640 -31.29 -3.90 -18.51
N GLN A 641 -31.14 -5.22 -18.63
CA GLN A 641 -30.89 -5.89 -19.93
C GLN A 641 -31.98 -5.58 -20.97
N LYS A 642 -33.24 -5.41 -20.54
CA LYS A 642 -34.37 -5.13 -21.45
C LYS A 642 -34.21 -3.81 -22.21
N PHE A 643 -33.61 -2.80 -21.57
CA PHE A 643 -33.39 -1.49 -22.20
C PHE A 643 -32.23 -1.54 -23.19
N VAL A 644 -31.19 -2.32 -22.89
CA VAL A 644 -30.08 -2.58 -23.84
C VAL A 644 -30.62 -3.28 -25.08
N TRP A 645 -31.45 -4.32 -24.92
CA TRP A 645 -32.08 -5.01 -26.06
C TRP A 645 -32.96 -4.08 -26.89
N ALA A 646 -33.79 -3.25 -26.24
CA ALA A 646 -34.60 -2.27 -26.95
C ALA A 646 -33.72 -1.26 -27.72
N GLY A 647 -32.67 -0.73 -27.09
CA GLY A 647 -31.73 0.20 -27.72
C GLY A 647 -31.02 -0.41 -28.94
N LEU A 648 -30.57 -1.66 -28.84
CA LEU A 648 -29.98 -2.41 -29.96
C LEU A 648 -31.00 -2.65 -31.08
N ALA A 649 -32.22 -3.02 -30.74
CA ALA A 649 -33.30 -3.25 -31.70
C ALA A 649 -33.71 -1.97 -32.46
N PHE A 650 -33.63 -0.79 -31.83
CA PHE A 650 -33.89 0.49 -32.50
C PHE A 650 -32.70 1.00 -33.32
N SER A 651 -31.48 0.85 -32.81
CA SER A 651 -30.27 1.40 -33.45
C SER A 651 -29.84 0.64 -34.70
N ALA A 652 -29.98 -0.69 -34.72
CA ALA A 652 -29.56 -1.48 -35.88
C ALA A 652 -30.35 -1.15 -37.18
N PRO A 653 -31.69 -1.09 -37.18
CA PRO A 653 -32.46 -0.65 -38.35
C PRO A 653 -32.18 0.80 -38.74
N TRP A 654 -31.94 1.67 -37.75
CA TRP A 654 -31.61 3.08 -38.01
C TRP A 654 -30.27 3.22 -38.74
N LEU A 655 -29.25 2.48 -38.31
CA LEU A 655 -27.95 2.42 -38.98
C LEU A 655 -28.08 1.86 -40.40
N VAL A 656 -28.82 0.75 -40.58
CA VAL A 656 -29.08 0.18 -41.92
C VAL A 656 -29.82 1.20 -42.80
N GLY A 657 -30.81 1.89 -42.25
CA GLY A 657 -31.55 2.95 -42.92
C GLY A 657 -30.66 4.12 -43.34
N LEU A 658 -29.76 4.58 -42.47
CA LEU A 658 -28.76 5.60 -42.80
C LEU A 658 -27.79 5.14 -43.89
N CYS A 659 -27.27 3.91 -43.80
CA CYS A 659 -26.38 3.34 -44.80
C CYS A 659 -27.09 3.20 -46.15
N ALA A 660 -28.35 2.74 -46.15
CA ALA A 660 -29.16 2.65 -47.35
C ALA A 660 -29.48 4.03 -47.92
N ALA A 661 -29.79 5.03 -47.08
CA ALA A 661 -30.00 6.41 -47.51
C ALA A 661 -28.71 7.00 -48.11
N ALA A 662 -27.56 6.78 -47.50
CA ALA A 662 -26.26 7.17 -48.04
C ALA A 662 -25.94 6.48 -49.39
N LEU A 663 -26.25 5.19 -49.52
CA LEU A 663 -26.11 4.43 -50.77
C LEU A 663 -27.06 4.97 -51.86
N VAL A 664 -28.32 5.24 -51.52
CA VAL A 664 -29.31 5.81 -52.44
C VAL A 664 -28.92 7.23 -52.86
N LEU A 665 -28.45 8.06 -51.94
CA LEU A 665 -27.96 9.42 -52.24
C LEU A 665 -26.71 9.39 -53.13
N THR A 666 -25.77 8.46 -52.90
CA THR A 666 -24.60 8.28 -53.77
C THR A 666 -24.97 7.70 -55.14
N MET A 667 -25.92 6.77 -55.22
CA MET A 667 -26.44 6.24 -56.50
C MET A 667 -27.27 7.27 -57.27
N ARG A 668 -28.08 8.09 -56.60
CA ARG A 668 -28.82 9.22 -57.21
C ARG A 668 -27.86 10.29 -57.74
N ARG A 669 -26.78 10.60 -57.01
CA ARG A 669 -25.70 11.48 -57.51
C ARG A 669 -24.96 10.91 -58.73
N ARG A 670 -24.90 9.58 -58.89
CA ARG A 670 -24.32 8.93 -60.08
C ARG A 670 -25.28 8.83 -61.29
N ARG A 671 -26.61 8.84 -61.06
CA ARG A 671 -27.63 8.76 -62.14
C ARG A 671 -28.17 10.12 -62.60
N GLY A 672 -27.97 11.18 -61.81
CA GLY A 672 -28.04 12.53 -62.35
C GLY A 672 -26.77 12.81 -63.13
N VAL A 673 -26.89 13.04 -64.44
CA VAL A 673 -25.91 13.87 -65.15
C VAL A 673 -26.00 15.25 -64.51
N ILE A 674 -25.23 15.45 -63.45
CA ILE A 674 -25.01 16.74 -62.84
C ILE A 674 -23.94 17.37 -63.74
N SER A 675 -24.36 18.18 -64.71
CA SER A 675 -23.59 19.39 -65.05
C SER A 675 -23.10 19.96 -63.72
N PRO A 676 -21.81 20.25 -63.51
CA PRO A 676 -21.35 20.71 -62.21
C PRO A 676 -22.18 21.93 -61.84
N ALA A 677 -23.21 21.73 -61.00
CA ALA A 677 -23.72 22.77 -60.15
C ALA A 677 -22.47 23.22 -59.43
N GLU A 678 -22.13 24.50 -59.58
CA GLU A 678 -21.02 25.18 -58.90
C GLU A 678 -20.63 24.36 -57.70
N ALA A 679 -19.47 23.71 -57.78
CA ALA A 679 -18.93 23.06 -56.62
C ALA A 679 -19.12 24.08 -55.51
N THR A 680 -19.94 23.76 -54.50
CA THR A 680 -19.81 24.45 -53.22
C THR A 680 -18.38 24.14 -52.86
N ASP A 681 -17.50 25.07 -53.23
CA ASP A 681 -16.09 25.07 -52.90
C ASP A 681 -16.07 24.63 -51.44
N PRO A 682 -15.34 23.56 -51.06
CA PRO A 682 -15.25 23.21 -49.65
C PRO A 682 -14.92 24.51 -48.94
N ALA A 683 -15.85 24.94 -48.08
CA ALA A 683 -16.06 26.35 -47.75
C ALA A 683 -14.91 26.96 -46.95
N LEU A 684 -13.73 26.35 -46.96
CA LEU A 684 -12.46 26.67 -46.31
C LEU A 684 -11.31 26.90 -47.31
N VAL A 685 -11.51 26.72 -48.62
CA VAL A 685 -10.50 26.98 -49.67
C VAL A 685 -11.06 27.98 -50.69
N ALA A 686 -11.19 29.25 -50.30
CA ALA A 686 -11.49 30.34 -51.24
C ALA A 686 -10.66 31.57 -50.88
N SER A 687 -10.28 32.28 -51.94
CA SER A 687 -9.22 33.25 -52.21
C SER A 687 -8.97 34.39 -51.20
N PHE A 688 -7.78 34.98 -51.36
CA PHE A 688 -7.16 36.06 -50.59
C PHE A 688 -7.91 37.42 -50.67
N ASP A 689 -9.18 37.47 -50.26
CA ASP A 689 -9.88 38.75 -50.20
C ASP A 689 -9.52 39.58 -48.97
N SER A 690 -9.43 40.89 -49.18
CA SER A 690 -9.10 41.87 -48.15
C SER A 690 -10.35 42.19 -47.33
N TYR A 691 -10.57 41.46 -46.25
CA TYR A 691 -11.71 41.68 -45.36
C TYR A 691 -11.51 42.94 -44.48
N SER A 692 -12.46 43.87 -44.50
CA SER A 692 -12.45 45.05 -43.64
C SER A 692 -13.01 44.71 -42.25
N VAL A 693 -12.10 44.57 -41.28
CA VAL A 693 -12.43 44.30 -39.86
C VAL A 693 -11.78 45.37 -39.01
N THR A 694 -12.55 45.94 -38.10
CA THR A 694 -12.14 47.08 -37.26
C THR A 694 -11.03 46.68 -36.29
N LEU A 695 -10.26 47.67 -35.83
CA LEU A 695 -9.19 47.43 -34.84
C LEU A 695 -9.75 46.79 -33.56
N ALA A 696 -10.94 47.21 -33.10
CA ALA A 696 -11.59 46.67 -31.91
C ALA A 696 -11.93 45.17 -32.03
N GLU A 697 -12.40 44.72 -33.19
CA GLU A 697 -12.73 43.31 -33.43
C GLU A 697 -11.48 42.43 -33.51
N ARG A 698 -10.39 42.97 -34.08
CA ARG A 698 -9.10 42.28 -34.12
C ARG A 698 -8.51 42.09 -32.73
N LEU A 699 -8.56 43.15 -31.92
CA LEU A 699 -8.13 43.10 -30.52
C LEU A 699 -9.02 42.18 -29.69
N GLY A 700 -10.33 42.17 -29.94
CA GLY A 700 -11.27 41.24 -29.32
C GLY A 700 -10.97 39.77 -29.62
N LEU A 701 -10.67 39.43 -30.88
CA LEU A 701 -10.27 38.07 -31.26
C LEU A 701 -8.95 37.64 -30.60
N ILE A 702 -7.93 38.50 -30.59
CA ILE A 702 -6.68 38.20 -29.88
C ILE A 702 -6.98 37.98 -28.40
N ALA A 703 -7.76 38.85 -27.77
CA ALA A 703 -8.08 38.75 -26.35
C ALA A 703 -8.82 37.44 -26.03
N ILE A 704 -9.78 37.02 -26.86
CA ILE A 704 -10.49 35.75 -26.70
C ILE A 704 -9.53 34.57 -26.81
N VAL A 705 -8.74 34.50 -27.89
CA VAL A 705 -7.80 33.38 -28.09
C VAL A 705 -6.75 33.34 -26.99
N THR A 706 -6.22 34.50 -26.59
CA THR A 706 -5.23 34.61 -25.50
C THR A 706 -5.82 34.19 -24.16
N SER A 707 -7.08 34.53 -23.88
CA SER A 707 -7.76 34.15 -22.63
C SER A 707 -8.03 32.64 -22.58
N VAL A 708 -8.48 32.06 -23.69
CA VAL A 708 -8.66 30.60 -23.81
C VAL A 708 -7.31 29.88 -23.70
N ALA A 709 -6.26 30.41 -24.32
CA ALA A 709 -4.90 29.90 -24.21
C ALA A 709 -4.35 29.98 -22.77
N ALA A 710 -4.64 31.06 -22.04
CA ALA A 710 -4.29 31.21 -20.64
C ALA A 710 -5.01 30.19 -19.75
N LEU A 711 -6.29 29.94 -20.01
CA LEU A 711 -7.08 28.96 -19.28
C LEU A 711 -6.57 27.53 -19.48
N VAL A 712 -6.17 27.18 -20.71
CA VAL A 712 -5.79 25.80 -21.06
C VAL A 712 -4.29 25.52 -20.84
N GLY A 713 -3.42 26.49 -21.08
CA GLY A 713 -1.96 26.30 -21.07
C GLY A 713 -1.17 27.24 -20.15
N GLY A 714 -1.85 28.12 -19.40
CA GLY A 714 -1.20 29.09 -18.52
C GLY A 714 -0.51 30.24 -19.26
N LEU A 715 0.30 31.02 -18.52
CA LEU A 715 0.84 32.29 -19.00
C LEU A 715 1.78 32.16 -20.22
N GLY A 716 2.60 31.11 -20.26
CA GLY A 716 3.55 30.89 -21.37
C GLY A 716 2.85 30.66 -22.71
N VAL A 717 1.83 29.80 -22.73
CA VAL A 717 1.00 29.54 -23.92
C VAL A 717 0.15 30.75 -24.27
N ALA A 718 -0.36 31.50 -23.29
CA ALA A 718 -1.08 32.75 -23.53
C ALA A 718 -0.24 33.78 -24.29
N LEU A 719 1.00 34.04 -23.85
CA LEU A 719 1.89 35.00 -24.51
C LEU A 719 2.24 34.57 -25.94
N ALA A 720 2.54 33.27 -26.13
CA ALA A 720 2.78 32.71 -27.46
C ALA A 720 1.55 32.87 -28.36
N MET A 721 0.37 32.50 -27.87
CA MET A 721 -0.89 32.58 -28.62
C MET A 721 -1.35 34.02 -28.88
N ALA A 722 -1.03 34.99 -28.01
CA ALA A 722 -1.28 36.40 -28.28
C ALA A 722 -0.50 36.88 -29.50
N THR A 723 0.78 36.48 -29.58
CA THR A 723 1.66 36.83 -30.71
C THR A 723 1.22 36.10 -31.98
N VAL A 724 0.93 34.80 -31.89
CA VAL A 724 0.45 34.00 -33.03
C VAL A 724 -0.88 34.56 -33.53
N SER A 725 -1.84 34.83 -32.66
CA SER A 725 -3.14 35.38 -33.06
C SER A 725 -3.03 36.77 -33.68
N ALA A 726 -2.15 37.63 -33.17
CA ALA A 726 -1.85 38.91 -33.80
C ALA A 726 -1.26 38.72 -35.21
N LEU A 727 -0.35 37.76 -35.39
CA LEU A 727 0.17 37.44 -36.73
C LEU A 727 -0.91 36.86 -37.64
N LEU A 728 -1.80 36.01 -37.14
CA LEU A 728 -2.89 35.41 -37.94
C LEU A 728 -3.95 36.44 -38.36
N VAL A 729 -4.25 37.43 -37.52
CA VAL A 729 -5.26 38.46 -37.79
C VAL A 729 -4.73 39.58 -38.70
N TRP A 730 -3.43 39.92 -38.63
CA TRP A 730 -2.83 41.00 -39.43
C TRP A 730 -2.12 40.52 -40.71
N ASN A 731 -1.78 39.24 -40.83
CA ASN A 731 -1.05 38.74 -42.00
C ASN A 731 -1.99 38.11 -43.03
N ARG A 732 -1.87 38.55 -44.28
CA ARG A 732 -2.61 37.97 -45.43
C ARG A 732 -2.24 36.51 -45.70
N ARG A 733 -1.06 36.06 -45.27
CA ARG A 733 -0.60 34.66 -45.39
C ARG A 733 -0.83 33.85 -44.11
N ARG A 734 -1.93 34.09 -43.39
CA ARG A 734 -2.31 33.40 -42.14
C ARG A 734 -2.16 31.87 -42.17
N SER A 735 -2.52 31.20 -43.26
CA SER A 735 -2.40 29.74 -43.40
C SER A 735 -0.95 29.27 -43.39
N ALA A 736 -0.07 30.03 -44.04
CA ALA A 736 1.37 29.76 -44.05
C ALA A 736 2.00 30.05 -42.69
N VAL A 737 1.56 31.12 -42.00
CA VAL A 737 1.97 31.43 -40.63
C VAL A 737 1.57 30.31 -39.68
N ALA A 738 0.31 29.87 -39.73
CA ALA A 738 -0.17 28.76 -38.90
C ALA A 738 0.57 27.46 -39.18
N ALA A 739 0.74 27.09 -40.46
CA ALA A 739 1.49 25.90 -40.83
C ALA A 739 2.94 25.96 -40.33
N LEU A 740 3.60 27.12 -40.44
CA LEU A 740 4.95 27.31 -39.95
C LEU A 740 5.03 27.21 -38.43
N VAL A 741 4.10 27.81 -37.69
CA VAL A 741 4.04 27.71 -36.22
C VAL A 741 3.79 26.27 -35.78
N VAL A 742 2.91 25.53 -36.44
CA VAL A 742 2.65 24.11 -36.15
C VAL A 742 3.89 23.26 -36.43
N LEU A 743 4.51 23.41 -37.60
CA LEU A 743 5.73 22.68 -37.94
C LEU A 743 6.90 23.02 -37.00
N ALA A 744 7.06 24.30 -36.64
CA ALA A 744 8.06 24.74 -35.67
C ALA A 744 7.79 24.17 -34.28
N SER A 745 6.53 24.09 -33.86
CA SER A 745 6.15 23.51 -32.56
C SER A 745 6.41 22.00 -32.52
N ILE A 746 6.01 21.27 -33.57
CA ILE A 746 6.26 19.81 -33.68
C ILE A 746 7.77 19.54 -33.80
N GLY A 747 8.47 20.28 -34.65
CA GLY A 747 9.92 20.18 -34.77
C GLY A 747 10.64 20.52 -33.46
N GLY A 748 10.18 21.54 -32.75
CA GLY A 748 10.67 21.93 -31.43
C GLY A 748 10.46 20.82 -30.40
N ILE A 749 9.30 20.16 -30.40
CA ILE A 749 9.05 18.97 -29.58
C ILE A 749 10.08 17.88 -29.90
N VAL A 750 10.25 17.50 -31.17
CA VAL A 750 11.19 16.45 -31.56
C VAL A 750 12.63 16.79 -31.15
N VAL A 751 13.06 18.03 -31.38
CA VAL A 751 14.40 18.51 -31.00
C VAL A 751 14.57 18.54 -29.47
N LEU A 752 13.56 18.98 -28.72
CA LEU A 752 13.61 18.97 -27.26
C LEU A 752 13.64 17.54 -26.71
N TYR A 753 12.78 16.65 -27.21
CA TYR A 753 12.77 15.25 -26.81
C TYR A 753 14.12 14.59 -27.09
N THR A 754 14.58 14.67 -28.34
CA THR A 754 15.83 14.03 -28.76
C THR A 754 17.03 14.65 -28.05
N GLY A 755 17.08 15.98 -27.91
CA GLY A 755 18.17 16.71 -27.27
C GLY A 755 18.24 16.48 -25.76
N LEU A 756 17.10 16.53 -25.07
CA LEU A 756 17.03 16.22 -23.64
C LEU A 756 17.30 14.73 -23.39
N GLN A 757 16.77 13.83 -24.21
CA GLN A 757 17.05 12.40 -24.13
C GLN A 757 18.55 12.11 -24.34
N TYR A 758 19.17 12.72 -25.35
CA TYR A 758 20.60 12.54 -25.63
C TYR A 758 21.47 13.11 -24.51
N ARG A 759 21.16 14.30 -24.02
CA ARG A 759 21.96 15.00 -22.99
C ARG A 759 21.78 14.42 -21.59
N ARG A 760 20.55 14.02 -21.23
CA ARG A 760 20.19 13.58 -19.87
C ARG A 760 20.05 12.06 -19.74
N GLN A 761 20.07 11.34 -20.86
CA GLN A 761 19.98 9.87 -20.91
C GLN A 761 18.85 9.34 -20.02
N PHE A 762 17.64 9.88 -20.17
CA PHE A 762 16.53 9.46 -19.33
C PHE A 762 16.32 7.95 -19.47
N PRO A 763 16.28 7.20 -18.36
CA PRO A 763 16.07 5.77 -18.40
C PRO A 763 14.67 5.45 -18.93
N ASN A 764 14.54 4.26 -19.52
CA ASN A 764 13.24 3.74 -19.92
C ASN A 764 12.50 3.28 -18.66
N GLY A 765 11.62 4.15 -18.14
CA GLY A 765 10.93 3.94 -16.86
C GLY A 765 9.66 4.78 -16.74
N VAL A 766 8.95 4.63 -15.63
CA VAL A 766 7.66 5.30 -15.36
C VAL A 766 7.82 6.83 -15.27
N GLU A 767 9.01 7.27 -14.89
CA GLU A 767 9.46 8.66 -14.77
C GLU A 767 9.83 9.33 -16.10
N TRP A 768 10.00 8.56 -17.19
CA TRP A 768 10.44 9.08 -18.49
C TRP A 768 9.58 10.25 -18.99
N PRO A 769 8.23 10.20 -18.96
CA PRO A 769 7.40 11.32 -19.43
C PRO A 769 7.59 12.62 -18.62
N ALA A 770 7.93 12.54 -17.33
CA ALA A 770 8.08 13.70 -16.46
C ALA A 770 9.24 14.62 -16.89
N GLY A 771 10.25 14.06 -17.57
CA GLY A 771 11.39 14.81 -18.12
C GLY A 771 11.03 15.79 -19.24
N PHE A 772 9.82 15.69 -19.82
CA PHE A 772 9.42 16.41 -21.04
C PHE A 772 8.18 17.30 -20.86
N TRP A 773 7.85 17.72 -19.64
CA TRP A 773 6.66 18.52 -19.35
C TRP A 773 6.54 19.80 -20.21
N PHE A 774 7.65 20.44 -20.58
CA PHE A 774 7.66 21.61 -21.46
C PHE A 774 7.15 21.31 -22.88
N ALA A 775 7.31 20.09 -23.37
CA ALA A 775 6.88 19.73 -24.71
C ALA A 775 5.34 19.75 -24.85
N HIS A 776 4.62 19.55 -23.75
CA HIS A 776 3.16 19.74 -23.70
C HIS A 776 2.75 21.17 -24.11
N GLN A 777 3.51 22.18 -23.66
CA GLN A 777 3.23 23.58 -23.96
C GLN A 777 3.32 23.87 -25.47
N LEU A 778 4.33 23.31 -26.16
CA LEU A 778 4.45 23.41 -27.62
C LEU A 778 3.33 22.64 -28.34
N GLY A 779 2.89 21.51 -27.79
CA GLY A 779 1.73 20.77 -28.30
C GLY A 779 0.45 21.61 -28.26
N LEU A 780 0.22 22.30 -27.14
CA LEU A 780 -0.91 23.23 -26.99
C LEU A 780 -0.83 24.39 -27.98
N VAL A 781 0.35 25.01 -28.16
CA VAL A 781 0.53 26.07 -29.17
C VAL A 781 0.18 25.57 -30.57
N ALA A 782 0.59 24.36 -30.96
CA ALA A 782 0.26 23.79 -32.26
C ALA A 782 -1.26 23.61 -32.47
N VAL A 783 -1.93 22.98 -31.50
CA VAL A 783 -3.39 22.72 -31.57
C VAL A 783 -4.18 24.02 -31.56
N LEU A 784 -3.86 24.94 -30.63
CA LEU A 784 -4.53 26.23 -30.51
C LEU A 784 -4.29 27.11 -31.74
N THR A 785 -3.12 27.01 -32.39
CA THR A 785 -2.86 27.73 -33.66
C THR A 785 -3.83 27.28 -34.75
N VAL A 786 -4.03 25.96 -34.94
CA VAL A 786 -4.96 25.44 -35.95
C VAL A 786 -6.40 25.85 -35.64
N ALA A 787 -6.82 25.73 -34.38
CA ALA A 787 -8.16 26.12 -33.94
C ALA A 787 -8.40 27.64 -34.14
N SER A 788 -7.44 28.47 -33.73
CA SER A 788 -7.51 29.92 -33.85
C SER A 788 -7.55 30.37 -35.30
N GLU A 789 -6.74 29.74 -36.16
CA GLU A 789 -6.73 30.02 -37.59
C GLU A 789 -8.09 29.73 -38.23
N THR A 790 -8.69 28.60 -37.87
CA THR A 790 -10.03 28.20 -38.32
C THR A 790 -11.11 29.17 -37.84
N LEU A 791 -11.06 29.55 -36.57
CA LEU A 791 -12.01 30.47 -35.94
C LEU A 791 -11.89 31.90 -36.51
N ILE A 792 -10.67 32.39 -36.70
CA ILE A 792 -10.40 33.68 -37.34
C ILE A 792 -10.87 33.66 -38.80
N ARG A 793 -10.61 32.58 -39.56
CA ARG A 793 -11.14 32.43 -40.92
C ARG A 793 -12.66 32.48 -40.97
N TRP A 794 -13.33 31.79 -40.04
CA TRP A 794 -14.78 31.79 -39.94
C TRP A 794 -15.33 33.18 -39.61
N PHE A 795 -14.77 33.84 -38.59
CA PHE A 795 -15.20 35.16 -38.14
C PHE A 795 -15.03 36.25 -39.21
N LEU A 796 -13.89 36.26 -39.90
CA LEU A 796 -13.62 37.23 -40.96
C LEU A 796 -14.59 37.08 -42.14
N ARG A 797 -15.09 35.87 -42.41
CA ARG A 797 -16.06 35.58 -43.48
C ARG A 797 -17.50 35.93 -43.11
N THR A 798 -17.95 35.64 -41.88
CA THR A 798 -19.31 35.96 -41.45
C THR A 798 -19.55 37.47 -41.44
N ARG A 799 -18.55 38.25 -41.01
CA ARG A 799 -18.58 39.71 -41.07
C ARG A 799 -18.67 40.25 -42.50
N SER A 800 -17.94 39.69 -43.47
CA SER A 800 -17.95 40.17 -44.86
C SER A 800 -19.31 40.00 -45.54
N LYS A 801 -20.02 38.89 -45.29
CA LYS A 801 -21.38 38.67 -45.81
C LYS A 801 -22.38 39.72 -45.30
N THR A 802 -22.15 40.22 -44.08
CA THR A 802 -23.03 41.20 -43.44
C THR A 802 -22.83 42.60 -44.04
N THR A 803 -21.59 42.98 -44.37
CA THR A 803 -21.28 44.27 -45.01
C THR A 803 -21.71 44.32 -46.48
N GLN A 804 -21.61 43.21 -47.21
CA GLN A 804 -22.03 43.13 -48.62
C GLN A 804 -23.55 43.21 -48.76
N SER A 805 -24.31 42.56 -47.84
CA SER A 805 -25.76 42.71 -47.74
C SER A 805 -26.20 44.16 -47.41
N ALA A 806 -25.38 44.93 -46.70
CA ALA A 806 -25.67 46.34 -46.39
C ALA A 806 -25.30 47.29 -47.54
N SER A 807 -24.27 46.98 -48.36
CA SER A 807 -23.97 47.77 -49.56
C SER A 807 -24.96 47.55 -50.69
N ASP A 808 -25.45 46.31 -50.87
CA ASP A 808 -26.45 45.98 -51.89
C ASP A 808 -27.80 46.63 -51.57
N ALA A 809 -28.14 46.77 -50.27
CA ALA A 809 -29.31 47.54 -49.82
C ALA A 809 -29.17 49.05 -50.06
N ASN A 810 -27.96 49.61 -50.05
CA ASN A 810 -27.70 51.02 -50.35
C ASN A 810 -27.63 51.32 -51.86
N GLN A 811 -27.21 50.37 -52.71
CA GLN A 811 -27.23 50.53 -54.16
C GLN A 811 -28.63 50.50 -54.78
N MET A 812 -29.64 49.95 -54.08
CA MET A 812 -31.04 50.02 -54.52
C MET A 812 -31.72 51.38 -54.26
N ASN A 813 -31.09 52.30 -53.50
CA ASN A 813 -31.69 53.58 -53.11
C ASN A 813 -31.20 54.80 -53.91
N ASP A 814 -30.22 54.66 -54.81
CA ASP A 814 -29.75 55.74 -55.71
C ASP A 814 -29.99 55.34 -57.17
N GLY A 815 -31.17 55.71 -57.68
CA GLY A 815 -31.60 55.42 -59.04
C GLY A 815 -32.84 56.21 -59.43
N SER A 816 -32.67 57.52 -59.62
CA SER A 816 -33.70 58.43 -60.11
C SER A 816 -34.13 58.10 -61.55
N THR A 817 -35.42 57.82 -61.67
CA THR A 817 -36.37 58.19 -62.74
C THR A 817 -36.25 57.58 -64.14
N LEU A 818 -37.24 56.74 -64.46
CA LEU A 818 -37.95 56.77 -65.75
C LEU A 818 -39.40 57.24 -65.51
N THR A 819 -39.63 58.52 -65.83
CA THR A 819 -40.84 58.93 -66.57
C THR A 819 -40.41 59.09 -68.03
N ARG A 820 -41.06 58.32 -68.91
CA ARG A 820 -41.02 58.27 -70.38
C ARG A 820 -39.72 57.87 -71.07
#